data_AF-A0A380YKZ3-F1
#
_entry.id   AF-A0A380YKZ3-F1
#
_cell.length_a   1.000
_cell.length_b   1.000
_cell.length_c   1.000
_cell.angle_alpha   90.00
_cell.angle_beta   90.00
_cell.angle_gamma   90.00
#
_symmetry.space_group_name_H-M   'P 1'
#
loop_
_entity.id
_entity.type
_entity.pdbx_description
1 polymer ?
#
loop_
_entity_poly.entity_id
_entity_poly.type
_entity_poly.pdbx_seq_one_letter_code
_entity_poly.pdbx_strand_id
1 'polypeptide(L)'
;MKKIFILFAVGMFLHVFSSCQDEKNVEDLIVTAKLSEIEHSSAIGGGFVTTGGDVFEMGVCFSKDNSLPTIINDTVRARNTKKGAFACQIVNLAPNTEYNVRAYIKVVSGFKYGDVVTFVTAREPGVPEIGVITLKEFSENSAVLSCPITFNGGLKGEDIVKGVVYTTNRQALPERDIDLASENVDDKLYYVHTTEKMNPKDSVFTVSIQSLLPKTTYYCKAFIKNDFGTGFSEEFSFETQEKLTPLVSITQFDEKEMVSYTSVKGYGNLAYEGASDVIEKGFCAGTSDKANEAKLRVVADNTDLGDYDLVLEGLQPNTIYYMWSYAKNGNGIAYSEEPVSFKTLPISEPVIESAPYAMDMTMLQGSSNSVNVSANIIRTGGSNITEKGFCYADVPEPTISSQKIIISGTALGEISTTITNLSSGKVYYVRPYAVNAVTGVGYGEAITFKIPDLSELVYIPGATYSPKCLKVTDTSLSDFYVAKFEVTTDEFAEFLTAYGATGDNFNTHINSDFPNKPLIVYNPDTNPVQASFQYHAVSNTWSAAEGRSGKAAGFISWYGAYEYAKWRGGMIPPAAYWEYAAIGGGSSSGFKYSGSNNVLEVGWTDGAALEAPGLKKENELGIFDMTGNTWEWINETRDDVTGYRKGGSINEKSNSKHLLVTNTVSTMNRVSPNWNMGFRYFRIK
;
A
#
# COMPACT_ATOMS: atom_id res chain seq x y z
N MET A 1 -38.63 57.80 -24.11
CA MET A 1 -37.73 58.64 -24.93
C MET A 1 -36.45 57.84 -25.21
N LYS A 2 -36.30 57.28 -26.42
CA LYS A 2 -35.03 56.87 -27.09
C LYS A 2 -35.41 56.13 -28.38
N LYS A 3 -35.04 56.71 -29.53
CA LYS A 3 -35.17 56.12 -30.87
C LYS A 3 -34.03 55.11 -31.06
N ILE A 4 -34.34 53.89 -31.46
CA ILE A 4 -33.34 52.92 -31.94
C ILE A 4 -33.75 52.52 -33.36
N PHE A 5 -32.91 52.94 -34.31
CA PHE A 5 -32.88 52.46 -35.70
C PHE A 5 -32.25 51.07 -35.68
N ILE A 6 -32.90 50.05 -36.26
CA ILE A 6 -32.27 48.76 -36.55
C ILE A 6 -32.31 48.54 -38.06
N LEU A 7 -31.10 48.43 -38.63
CA LEU A 7 -30.77 48.06 -39.99
C LEU A 7 -31.41 46.71 -40.36
N PHE A 8 -32.05 46.63 -41.53
CA PHE A 8 -32.32 45.35 -42.20
C PHE A 8 -31.12 44.93 -43.04
N ALA A 9 -30.58 43.76 -42.76
CA ALA A 9 -29.53 43.11 -43.53
C ALA A 9 -30.12 42.56 -44.85
N VAL A 10 -29.51 42.96 -45.96
CA VAL A 10 -29.74 42.45 -47.32
C VAL A 10 -28.60 41.49 -47.65
N GLY A 11 -28.92 40.23 -47.95
CA GLY A 11 -28.04 39.30 -48.69
C GLY A 11 -28.82 38.85 -49.92
N MET A 12 -28.57 39.36 -51.13
CA MET A 12 -27.44 39.11 -52.05
C MET A 12 -27.49 37.70 -52.66
N PHE A 13 -28.09 37.60 -53.84
CA PHE A 13 -27.65 36.69 -54.90
C PHE A 13 -27.33 37.53 -56.12
N LEU A 14 -26.07 37.44 -56.56
CA LEU A 14 -25.44 38.26 -57.60
C LEU A 14 -25.04 37.30 -58.72
N HIS A 15 -25.37 37.59 -59.98
CA HIS A 15 -24.48 37.32 -61.12
C HIS A 15 -24.85 38.19 -62.34
N VAL A 16 -23.79 38.58 -63.05
CA VAL A 16 -23.63 39.75 -63.92
C VAL A 16 -23.67 39.32 -65.39
N PHE A 17 -24.23 40.15 -66.28
CA PHE A 17 -23.63 40.42 -67.60
C PHE A 17 -23.88 41.87 -68.03
N SER A 18 -22.80 42.48 -68.51
CA SER A 18 -22.68 43.81 -69.12
C SER A 18 -23.21 43.82 -70.56
N SER A 19 -23.74 44.98 -71.00
CA SER A 19 -23.65 45.56 -72.37
C SER A 19 -24.98 45.98 -73.02
N CYS A 20 -25.01 47.25 -73.44
CA CYS A 20 -25.86 47.93 -74.43
C CYS A 20 -27.35 48.25 -74.14
N GLN A 21 -27.71 49.45 -74.59
CA GLN A 21 -28.98 50.17 -74.42
C GLN A 21 -30.19 49.39 -74.94
N ASP A 22 -31.23 49.34 -74.11
CA ASP A 22 -32.64 49.41 -74.49
C ASP A 22 -33.42 49.82 -73.22
N GLU A 23 -34.34 50.77 -73.32
CA GLU A 23 -35.30 51.06 -72.23
C GLU A 23 -36.12 49.78 -71.98
N LYS A 24 -35.67 48.96 -71.02
CA LYS A 24 -36.42 47.79 -70.59
C LYS A 24 -37.73 48.26 -69.95
N ASN A 25 -38.85 47.88 -70.58
CA ASN A 25 -40.16 47.85 -69.92
C ASN A 25 -40.00 47.19 -68.55
N VAL A 26 -40.15 47.95 -67.47
CA VAL A 26 -40.21 47.41 -66.11
C VAL A 26 -41.53 46.66 -66.00
N GLU A 27 -41.48 45.32 -66.01
CA GLU A 27 -42.68 44.51 -65.76
C GLU A 27 -43.26 44.81 -64.38
N ASP A 28 -44.59 44.86 -64.30
CA ASP A 28 -45.30 45.09 -63.05
C ASP A 28 -45.23 43.83 -62.19
N LEU A 29 -44.45 43.87 -61.12
CA LEU A 29 -44.32 42.81 -60.12
C LEU A 29 -44.88 43.31 -58.79
N ILE A 30 -45.80 42.53 -58.24
CA ILE A 30 -46.39 42.75 -56.91
C ILE A 30 -46.23 41.45 -56.15
N VAL A 31 -45.47 41.49 -55.05
CA VAL A 31 -45.26 40.32 -54.19
C VAL A 31 -45.96 40.60 -52.86
N THR A 32 -46.78 39.67 -52.41
CA THR A 32 -47.36 39.72 -51.06
C THR A 32 -46.33 39.23 -50.06
N ALA A 33 -46.02 40.03 -49.05
CA ALA A 33 -45.07 39.66 -48.02
C ALA A 33 -45.71 38.67 -47.03
N LYS A 34 -44.88 37.80 -46.44
CA LYS A 34 -45.30 36.97 -45.30
C LYS A 34 -45.74 37.88 -44.16
N LEU A 35 -46.86 37.55 -43.52
CA LEU A 35 -47.33 38.32 -42.37
C LEU A 35 -46.41 38.17 -41.16
N SER A 36 -46.36 39.23 -40.38
CA SER A 36 -45.61 39.34 -39.13
C SER A 36 -46.51 39.93 -38.05
N GLU A 37 -46.10 39.85 -36.78
CA GLU A 37 -46.87 40.37 -35.65
C GLU A 37 -48.34 39.93 -35.67
N ILE A 38 -48.57 38.65 -35.97
CA ILE A 38 -49.91 38.05 -36.00
C ILE A 38 -50.40 37.92 -34.56
N GLU A 39 -51.50 38.58 -34.26
CA GLU A 39 -52.20 38.60 -32.99
C GLU A 39 -53.62 38.04 -33.19
N HIS A 40 -54.39 37.98 -32.11
CA HIS A 40 -55.75 37.44 -32.15
C HIS A 40 -56.70 38.28 -33.01
N SER A 41 -56.48 39.59 -33.09
CA SER A 41 -57.33 40.53 -33.83
C SER A 41 -56.60 41.39 -34.87
N SER A 42 -55.29 41.19 -35.06
CA SER A 42 -54.49 41.98 -35.99
C SER A 42 -53.30 41.23 -36.56
N ALA A 43 -52.75 41.72 -37.68
CA ALA A 43 -51.50 41.25 -38.25
C ALA A 43 -50.84 42.36 -39.06
N ILE A 44 -49.52 42.31 -39.25
CA ILE A 44 -48.81 43.18 -40.19
C ILE A 44 -48.62 42.41 -41.50
N GLY A 45 -49.37 42.82 -42.51
CA GLY A 45 -49.22 42.37 -43.89
C GLY A 45 -48.55 43.43 -44.76
N GLY A 46 -48.46 43.16 -46.06
CA GLY A 46 -47.90 44.12 -47.00
C GLY A 46 -47.35 43.44 -48.24
N GLY A 47 -46.38 44.10 -48.87
CA GLY A 47 -45.78 43.57 -50.08
C GLY A 47 -44.64 44.40 -50.60
N PHE A 48 -44.16 44.00 -51.77
CA PHE A 48 -43.16 44.71 -52.54
C PHE A 48 -43.68 44.99 -53.94
N VAL A 49 -43.51 46.22 -54.42
CA VAL A 49 -44.03 46.67 -55.71
C VAL A 49 -42.92 47.23 -56.59
N THR A 50 -42.79 46.71 -57.81
CA THR A 50 -42.05 47.34 -58.92
C THR A 50 -42.96 47.50 -60.13
N THR A 51 -43.03 48.70 -60.69
CA THR A 51 -43.87 48.99 -61.87
C THR A 51 -43.28 50.16 -62.65
N GLY A 52 -43.42 50.13 -63.97
CA GLY A 52 -43.06 51.25 -64.85
C GLY A 52 -43.99 52.46 -64.71
N GLY A 53 -45.26 52.25 -64.35
CA GLY A 53 -46.30 53.29 -64.26
C GLY A 53 -46.44 53.95 -62.88
N ASP A 54 -47.34 54.94 -62.80
CA ASP A 54 -47.71 55.57 -61.52
C ASP A 54 -48.68 54.70 -60.72
N VAL A 55 -48.45 54.62 -59.41
CA VAL A 55 -49.33 53.91 -58.47
C VAL A 55 -50.27 54.91 -57.82
N PHE A 56 -51.58 54.76 -58.08
CA PHE A 56 -52.62 55.63 -57.52
C PHE A 56 -53.10 55.17 -56.15
N GLU A 57 -53.01 53.87 -55.87
CA GLU A 57 -53.39 53.25 -54.61
C GLU A 57 -52.58 51.98 -54.42
N MET A 58 -52.19 51.65 -53.19
CA MET A 58 -51.65 50.33 -52.86
C MET A 58 -52.09 49.92 -51.46
N GLY A 59 -52.11 48.62 -51.19
CA GLY A 59 -52.57 48.10 -49.92
C GLY A 59 -52.59 46.58 -49.90
N VAL A 60 -53.32 46.03 -48.95
CA VAL A 60 -53.62 44.60 -48.87
C VAL A 60 -55.13 44.37 -48.93
N CYS A 61 -55.57 43.35 -49.67
CA CYS A 61 -56.92 42.81 -49.60
C CYS A 61 -56.87 41.45 -48.89
N PHE A 62 -57.82 41.17 -48.01
CA PHE A 62 -57.85 39.95 -47.22
C PHE A 62 -59.27 39.41 -47.05
N SER A 63 -59.38 38.10 -46.83
CA SER A 63 -60.65 37.42 -46.58
C SER A 63 -60.43 36.08 -45.89
N LYS A 64 -61.33 35.71 -44.98
CA LYS A 64 -61.42 34.36 -44.42
C LYS A 64 -62.23 33.39 -45.30
N ASP A 65 -63.11 33.92 -46.16
CA ASP A 65 -64.05 33.13 -46.95
C ASP A 65 -63.64 33.04 -48.43
N ASN A 66 -62.81 33.96 -48.92
CA ASN A 66 -62.34 33.99 -50.31
C ASN A 66 -60.85 33.61 -50.39
N SER A 67 -60.53 32.54 -51.11
CA SER A 67 -59.15 32.07 -51.35
C SER A 67 -58.35 32.97 -52.29
N LEU A 68 -59.00 33.84 -53.07
CA LEU A 68 -58.39 34.83 -53.95
C LEU A 68 -58.95 36.24 -53.64
N PRO A 69 -58.60 36.86 -52.51
CA PRO A 69 -59.14 38.16 -52.13
C PRO A 69 -58.86 39.23 -53.21
N THR A 70 -59.83 40.10 -53.45
CA THR A 70 -59.66 41.29 -54.30
C THR A 70 -60.11 42.54 -53.56
N ILE A 71 -60.07 43.71 -54.18
CA ILE A 71 -60.53 44.96 -53.54
C ILE A 71 -62.02 44.99 -53.16
N ILE A 72 -62.82 43.98 -53.57
CA ILE A 72 -64.22 43.84 -53.15
C ILE A 72 -64.34 43.22 -51.74
N ASN A 73 -63.26 42.57 -51.27
CA ASN A 73 -63.16 42.03 -49.91
C ASN A 73 -62.63 43.11 -48.96
N ASP A 74 -62.29 42.72 -47.73
CA ASP A 74 -61.71 43.65 -46.76
C ASP A 74 -60.35 44.16 -47.27
N THR A 75 -60.11 45.46 -47.15
CA THR A 75 -58.88 46.11 -47.63
C THR A 75 -58.29 47.02 -46.58
N VAL A 76 -56.96 47.05 -46.50
CA VAL A 76 -56.21 48.09 -45.79
C VAL A 76 -55.32 48.81 -46.79
N ARG A 77 -55.50 50.13 -46.91
CA ARG A 77 -54.67 50.98 -47.77
C ARG A 77 -53.34 51.30 -47.10
N ALA A 78 -52.26 51.26 -47.87
CA ALA A 78 -50.95 51.72 -47.43
C ALA A 78 -50.95 53.25 -47.26
N ARG A 79 -50.08 53.74 -46.35
CA ARG A 79 -50.00 55.18 -46.02
C ARG A 79 -49.47 56.06 -47.16
N ASN A 80 -48.84 55.47 -48.17
CA ASN A 80 -48.35 56.17 -49.35
C ASN A 80 -48.29 55.20 -50.53
N THR A 81 -48.05 55.73 -51.72
CA THR A 81 -47.97 54.97 -52.97
C THR A 81 -46.54 54.83 -53.50
N LYS A 82 -45.52 54.98 -52.64
CA LYS A 82 -44.12 54.86 -53.07
C LYS A 82 -43.82 53.41 -53.47
N LYS A 83 -43.17 53.24 -54.62
CA LYS A 83 -42.70 51.94 -55.12
C LYS A 83 -41.68 51.34 -54.13
N GLY A 84 -41.63 50.01 -54.03
CA GLY A 84 -40.81 49.27 -53.07
C GLY A 84 -41.63 48.55 -51.99
N ALA A 85 -41.01 48.29 -50.84
CA ALA A 85 -41.64 47.58 -49.73
C ALA A 85 -42.66 48.46 -49.00
N PHE A 86 -43.82 47.90 -48.68
CA PHE A 86 -44.82 48.54 -47.85
C PHE A 86 -45.41 47.55 -46.84
N ALA A 87 -45.92 48.09 -45.73
CA ALA A 87 -46.60 47.32 -44.69
C ALA A 87 -47.92 47.99 -44.32
N CYS A 88 -48.92 47.17 -44.04
CA CYS A 88 -50.26 47.56 -43.62
C CYS A 88 -50.61 46.81 -42.33
N GLN A 89 -51.16 47.53 -41.35
CA GLN A 89 -51.70 46.92 -40.16
C GLN A 89 -53.14 46.49 -40.45
N ILE A 90 -53.37 45.17 -40.46
CA ILE A 90 -54.69 44.55 -40.57
C ILE A 90 -55.25 44.45 -39.15
N VAL A 91 -56.48 44.90 -38.93
CA VAL A 91 -57.15 44.95 -37.62
C VAL A 91 -58.57 44.38 -37.73
N ASN A 92 -59.22 44.14 -36.59
CA ASN A 92 -60.57 43.55 -36.50
C ASN A 92 -60.67 42.12 -37.10
N LEU A 93 -59.58 41.36 -37.05
CA LEU A 93 -59.60 39.96 -37.43
C LEU A 93 -60.29 39.12 -36.35
N ALA A 94 -60.92 38.01 -36.75
CA ALA A 94 -61.45 37.03 -35.81
C ALA A 94 -60.29 36.19 -35.23
N PRO A 95 -60.30 35.84 -33.94
CA PRO A 95 -59.27 35.02 -33.31
C PRO A 95 -59.29 33.58 -33.84
N ASN A 96 -58.14 32.91 -33.80
CA ASN A 96 -57.96 31.52 -34.25
C ASN A 96 -58.58 31.22 -35.63
N THR A 97 -58.50 32.18 -36.55
CA THR A 97 -59.18 32.15 -37.85
C THR A 97 -58.15 32.26 -38.96
N GLU A 98 -58.29 31.41 -39.97
CA GLU A 98 -57.45 31.46 -41.18
C GLU A 98 -57.92 32.57 -42.12
N TYR A 99 -56.97 33.34 -42.65
CA TYR A 99 -57.18 34.40 -43.62
C TYR A 99 -56.24 34.24 -44.81
N ASN A 100 -56.77 34.48 -46.00
CA ASN A 100 -56.00 34.69 -47.21
C ASN A 100 -55.78 36.20 -47.40
N VAL A 101 -54.55 36.61 -47.75
CA VAL A 101 -54.20 38.02 -47.99
C VAL A 101 -53.40 38.17 -49.29
N ARG A 102 -53.61 39.29 -49.98
CA ARG A 102 -52.84 39.69 -51.16
C ARG A 102 -52.49 41.16 -51.09
N ALA A 103 -51.27 41.52 -51.49
CA ALA A 103 -50.92 42.88 -51.83
C ALA A 103 -51.65 43.29 -53.11
N TYR A 104 -52.11 44.54 -53.20
CA TYR A 104 -52.68 45.10 -54.42
C TYR A 104 -52.14 46.49 -54.73
N ILE A 105 -52.18 46.86 -56.00
CA ILE A 105 -51.96 48.24 -56.47
C ILE A 105 -53.05 48.63 -57.48
N LYS A 106 -53.34 49.93 -57.56
CA LYS A 106 -54.15 50.54 -58.61
C LYS A 106 -53.25 51.34 -59.53
N VAL A 107 -53.24 50.96 -60.79
CA VAL A 107 -52.57 51.67 -61.90
C VAL A 107 -53.62 52.12 -62.92
N VAL A 108 -53.21 52.83 -63.98
CA VAL A 108 -54.14 53.34 -65.01
C VAL A 108 -54.98 52.21 -65.66
N SER A 109 -54.40 51.02 -65.83
CA SER A 109 -55.06 49.86 -66.44
C SER A 109 -55.96 49.06 -65.49
N GLY A 110 -56.03 49.43 -64.22
CA GLY A 110 -56.87 48.78 -63.21
C GLY A 110 -56.10 48.28 -61.99
N PHE A 111 -56.73 47.36 -61.25
CA PHE A 111 -56.13 46.75 -60.08
C PHE A 111 -55.27 45.54 -60.45
N LYS A 112 -54.07 45.49 -59.89
CA LYS A 112 -53.16 44.35 -59.97
C LYS A 112 -52.90 43.81 -58.57
N TYR A 113 -52.66 42.52 -58.47
CA TYR A 113 -52.57 41.80 -57.19
C TYR A 113 -51.34 40.90 -57.18
N GLY A 114 -50.70 40.77 -56.01
CA GLY A 114 -49.64 39.79 -55.80
C GLY A 114 -50.17 38.39 -55.48
N ASP A 115 -49.26 37.50 -55.11
CA ASP A 115 -49.57 36.13 -54.73
C ASP A 115 -50.40 36.05 -53.45
N VAL A 116 -51.09 34.93 -53.21
CA VAL A 116 -51.84 34.71 -51.97
C VAL A 116 -50.91 34.21 -50.88
N VAL A 117 -51.00 34.83 -49.71
CA VAL A 117 -50.38 34.34 -48.47
C VAL A 117 -51.49 34.01 -47.49
N THR A 118 -51.43 32.83 -46.88
CA THR A 118 -52.38 32.39 -45.85
C THR A 118 -51.75 32.52 -44.46
N PHE A 119 -52.53 32.95 -43.47
CA PHE A 119 -52.12 33.00 -42.07
C PHE A 119 -53.29 32.70 -41.13
N VAL A 120 -53.01 32.19 -39.93
CA VAL A 120 -54.01 31.96 -38.88
C VAL A 120 -53.75 32.95 -37.75
N THR A 121 -54.78 33.70 -37.34
CA THR A 121 -54.68 34.58 -36.16
C THR A 121 -54.47 33.78 -34.89
N ALA A 122 -53.85 34.37 -33.88
CA ALA A 122 -53.66 33.70 -32.59
C ALA A 122 -55.02 33.45 -31.88
N ARG A 123 -55.06 32.51 -30.92
CA ARG A 123 -56.18 32.44 -29.96
C ARG A 123 -56.30 33.77 -29.20
N GLU A 124 -57.52 34.11 -28.81
CA GLU A 124 -57.80 35.25 -27.93
C GLU A 124 -57.04 35.08 -26.60
N PRO A 125 -56.43 36.16 -26.05
CA PRO A 125 -55.77 36.10 -24.76
C PRO A 125 -56.71 35.61 -23.66
N GLY A 126 -56.19 34.79 -22.76
CA GLY A 126 -57.00 34.15 -21.72
C GLY A 126 -56.17 33.40 -20.69
N VAL A 127 -56.85 32.59 -19.87
CA VAL A 127 -56.19 31.75 -18.85
C VAL A 127 -55.25 30.74 -19.54
N PRO A 128 -54.01 30.57 -19.05
CA PRO A 128 -53.08 29.57 -19.60
C PRO A 128 -53.60 28.13 -19.47
N GLU A 129 -53.10 27.23 -20.30
CA GLU A 129 -53.40 25.79 -20.26
C GLU A 129 -52.08 24.99 -20.17
N ILE A 130 -52.08 23.97 -19.32
CA ILE A 130 -50.91 23.14 -19.02
C ILE A 130 -51.25 21.69 -19.34
N GLY A 131 -50.31 20.99 -19.99
CA GLY A 131 -50.42 19.57 -20.29
C GLY A 131 -50.15 18.69 -19.07
N VAL A 132 -50.08 17.38 -19.34
CA VAL A 132 -49.81 16.37 -18.31
C VAL A 132 -48.37 16.49 -17.80
N ILE A 133 -48.20 16.59 -16.49
CA ILE A 133 -46.89 16.61 -15.83
C ILE A 133 -46.22 15.25 -15.95
N THR A 134 -44.90 15.23 -16.10
CA THR A 134 -44.08 14.01 -15.99
C THR A 134 -42.98 14.16 -14.95
N LEU A 135 -42.66 13.06 -14.27
CA LEU A 135 -41.52 12.99 -13.34
C LEU A 135 -40.25 12.66 -14.12
N LYS A 136 -39.23 13.53 -14.03
CA LYS A 136 -37.93 13.32 -14.69
C LYS A 136 -36.95 12.59 -13.79
N GLU A 137 -36.82 13.05 -12.56
CA GLU A 137 -35.89 12.52 -11.55
C GLU A 137 -36.55 12.63 -10.17
N PHE A 138 -36.22 11.71 -9.26
CA PHE A 138 -36.66 11.77 -7.87
C PHE A 138 -35.74 10.97 -6.95
N SER A 139 -35.70 11.36 -5.68
CA SER A 139 -34.96 10.71 -4.61
C SER A 139 -35.86 10.54 -3.38
N GLU A 140 -35.28 10.19 -2.23
CA GLU A 140 -35.94 10.19 -0.93
C GLU A 140 -36.37 11.58 -0.43
N ASN A 141 -35.79 12.66 -0.98
CA ASN A 141 -36.02 14.03 -0.50
C ASN A 141 -36.21 15.09 -1.61
N SER A 142 -36.22 14.69 -2.87
CA SER A 142 -36.35 15.62 -3.99
C SER A 142 -37.09 15.04 -5.18
N ALA A 143 -37.60 15.91 -6.05
CA ALA A 143 -38.23 15.54 -7.31
C ALA A 143 -38.06 16.64 -8.37
N VAL A 144 -37.87 16.25 -9.62
CA VAL A 144 -37.83 17.15 -10.78
C VAL A 144 -39.01 16.85 -11.69
N LEU A 145 -39.91 17.81 -11.81
CA LEU A 145 -41.13 17.72 -12.61
C LEU A 145 -40.98 18.48 -13.93
N SER A 146 -41.51 17.91 -15.00
CA SER A 146 -41.61 18.51 -16.32
C SER A 146 -43.06 18.86 -16.63
N CYS A 147 -43.32 20.14 -16.92
CA CYS A 147 -44.66 20.71 -17.03
C CYS A 147 -44.86 21.30 -18.45
N PRO A 148 -45.49 20.55 -19.39
CA PRO A 148 -45.72 21.02 -20.75
C PRO A 148 -46.72 22.18 -20.80
N ILE A 149 -46.47 23.19 -21.63
CA ILE A 149 -47.35 24.35 -21.82
C ILE A 149 -48.14 24.14 -23.11
N THR A 150 -49.47 23.98 -23.03
CA THR A 150 -50.34 23.80 -24.20
C THR A 150 -50.92 25.12 -24.70
N PHE A 151 -51.09 26.10 -23.80
CA PHE A 151 -51.43 27.48 -24.16
C PHE A 151 -50.85 28.43 -23.12
N ASN A 152 -50.04 29.41 -23.54
CA ASN A 152 -49.40 30.38 -22.64
C ASN A 152 -50.29 31.59 -22.29
N GLY A 153 -51.57 31.58 -22.68
CA GLY A 153 -52.49 32.69 -22.46
C GLY A 153 -52.44 33.82 -23.49
N GLY A 154 -51.64 33.69 -24.57
CA GLY A 154 -51.65 34.63 -25.71
C GLY A 154 -50.96 35.99 -25.47
N LEU A 155 -50.21 36.16 -24.37
CA LEU A 155 -49.56 37.43 -24.00
C LEU A 155 -48.06 37.47 -24.39
N LYS A 156 -47.53 38.68 -24.69
CA LYS A 156 -46.13 38.92 -25.09
C LYS A 156 -45.22 39.53 -23.98
N GLY A 157 -45.66 39.60 -22.72
CA GLY A 157 -44.90 40.06 -21.54
C GLY A 157 -45.82 40.68 -20.46
N GLU A 158 -45.45 40.93 -19.20
CA GLU A 158 -44.21 40.65 -18.43
C GLU A 158 -44.47 39.98 -17.05
N ASP A 159 -45.71 39.67 -16.66
CA ASP A 159 -46.07 39.19 -15.31
C ASP A 159 -46.68 37.78 -15.33
N ILE A 160 -46.00 36.82 -15.97
CA ILE A 160 -46.41 35.41 -15.92
C ILE A 160 -45.65 34.70 -14.79
N VAL A 161 -46.37 34.20 -13.78
CA VAL A 161 -45.80 33.37 -12.71
C VAL A 161 -46.12 31.91 -13.00
N LYS A 162 -45.09 31.05 -12.99
CA LYS A 162 -45.24 29.60 -13.21
C LYS A 162 -44.64 28.82 -12.05
N GLY A 163 -45.18 27.64 -11.78
CA GLY A 163 -44.70 26.82 -10.68
C GLY A 163 -45.46 25.51 -10.51
N VAL A 164 -45.20 24.85 -9.39
CA VAL A 164 -45.92 23.67 -8.93
C VAL A 164 -46.39 23.92 -7.51
N VAL A 165 -47.64 23.56 -7.25
CA VAL A 165 -48.19 23.40 -5.90
C VAL A 165 -48.21 21.92 -5.55
N TYR A 166 -47.78 21.55 -4.35
CA TYR A 166 -47.69 20.16 -3.92
C TYR A 166 -48.04 19.97 -2.44
N THR A 167 -48.52 18.79 -2.09
CA THR A 167 -48.99 18.46 -0.73
C THR A 167 -49.01 16.95 -0.49
N THR A 168 -48.96 16.53 0.77
CA THR A 168 -49.24 15.13 1.18
C THR A 168 -50.73 14.88 1.42
N ASN A 169 -51.56 15.93 1.48
CA ASN A 169 -53.00 15.83 1.61
C ASN A 169 -53.68 16.16 0.28
N ARG A 170 -54.08 15.14 -0.48
CA ARG A 170 -54.73 15.29 -1.80
C ARG A 170 -55.86 16.33 -1.83
N GLN A 171 -56.66 16.42 -0.77
CA GLN A 171 -57.81 17.34 -0.68
C GLN A 171 -57.42 18.82 -0.51
N ALA A 172 -56.14 19.10 -0.20
CA ALA A 172 -55.64 20.46 -0.04
C ALA A 172 -55.18 21.10 -1.37
N LEU A 173 -55.20 20.36 -2.49
CA LEU A 173 -54.82 20.93 -3.78
C LEU A 173 -55.82 22.00 -4.23
N PRO A 174 -55.35 23.16 -4.74
CA PRO A 174 -56.23 24.22 -5.18
C PRO A 174 -57.07 23.80 -6.39
N GLU A 175 -58.33 24.24 -6.37
CA GLU A 175 -59.27 24.10 -7.49
C GLU A 175 -59.51 25.43 -8.24
N ARG A 176 -59.04 26.56 -7.69
CA ARG A 176 -59.24 27.92 -8.23
C ARG A 176 -57.99 28.78 -8.00
N ASP A 177 -58.07 30.04 -8.45
CA ASP A 177 -56.98 31.01 -8.49
C ASP A 177 -56.15 31.07 -7.19
N ILE A 178 -54.83 31.18 -7.32
CA ILE A 178 -53.87 31.12 -6.20
C ILE A 178 -53.53 32.54 -5.75
N ASP A 179 -53.66 32.82 -4.45
CA ASP A 179 -53.03 33.99 -3.84
C ASP A 179 -51.56 33.67 -3.53
N LEU A 180 -50.65 34.29 -4.28
CA LEU A 180 -49.20 34.09 -4.12
C LEU A 180 -48.62 34.97 -3.00
N ALA A 181 -49.41 35.88 -2.42
CA ALA A 181 -48.98 36.83 -1.40
C ALA A 181 -49.13 36.31 0.04
N SER A 182 -49.85 35.20 0.24
CA SER A 182 -49.97 34.55 1.53
C SER A 182 -48.99 33.38 1.63
N GLU A 183 -47.76 33.66 2.06
CA GLU A 183 -46.93 32.58 2.63
C GLU A 183 -47.69 32.01 3.83
N ASN A 184 -48.10 30.74 3.72
CA ASN A 184 -48.71 29.94 4.77
C ASN A 184 -50.09 30.41 5.27
N VAL A 185 -51.14 29.86 4.65
CA VAL A 185 -52.42 29.68 5.33
C VAL A 185 -52.83 28.21 5.13
N ASP A 186 -52.79 27.45 6.22
CA ASP A 186 -53.09 26.01 6.37
C ASP A 186 -52.03 24.97 5.93
N ASP A 187 -51.05 24.76 6.82
CA ASP A 187 -50.52 23.48 7.36
C ASP A 187 -50.29 22.23 6.47
N LYS A 188 -50.28 22.32 5.13
CA LYS A 188 -49.85 21.19 4.27
C LYS A 188 -49.63 21.48 2.79
N LEU A 189 -49.80 22.72 2.32
CA LEU A 189 -49.71 23.08 0.90
C LEU A 189 -48.42 23.89 0.64
N TYR A 190 -47.58 23.40 -0.27
CA TYR A 190 -46.28 23.99 -0.57
C TYR A 190 -46.23 24.49 -2.01
N TYR A 191 -45.51 25.59 -2.24
CA TYR A 191 -45.37 26.22 -3.55
C TYR A 191 -43.89 26.31 -3.94
N VAL A 192 -43.56 25.85 -5.15
CA VAL A 192 -42.31 26.20 -5.82
C VAL A 192 -42.67 26.95 -7.08
N HIS A 193 -42.27 28.22 -7.17
CA HIS A 193 -42.51 29.06 -8.33
C HIS A 193 -41.19 29.63 -8.84
N THR A 194 -41.11 29.86 -10.15
CA THR A 194 -39.91 30.44 -10.75
C THR A 194 -40.03 31.96 -10.76
N THR A 195 -38.97 32.66 -10.35
CA THR A 195 -38.84 34.11 -10.54
C THR A 195 -38.46 34.49 -11.97
N GLU A 196 -38.18 33.49 -12.82
CA GLU A 196 -37.85 33.69 -14.22
C GLU A 196 -39.09 34.02 -15.04
N LYS A 197 -39.01 35.14 -15.79
CA LYS A 197 -40.03 35.52 -16.76
C LYS A 197 -40.18 34.40 -17.80
N MET A 198 -41.41 33.96 -18.06
CA MET A 198 -41.70 32.97 -19.11
C MET A 198 -41.31 33.53 -20.48
N ASN A 199 -40.52 32.79 -21.25
CA ASN A 199 -40.29 33.13 -22.64
C ASN A 199 -41.55 32.75 -23.44
N PRO A 200 -42.13 33.64 -24.27
CA PRO A 200 -43.32 33.32 -25.05
C PRO A 200 -43.16 32.11 -25.99
N LYS A 201 -41.94 31.65 -26.24
CA LYS A 201 -41.61 30.45 -27.03
C LYS A 201 -41.47 29.16 -26.20
N ASP A 202 -41.54 29.21 -24.88
CA ASP A 202 -41.43 28.03 -24.03
C ASP A 202 -42.61 27.08 -24.28
N SER A 203 -42.31 25.81 -24.58
CA SER A 203 -43.30 24.74 -24.69
C SER A 203 -43.35 23.83 -23.45
N VAL A 204 -42.43 24.03 -22.50
CA VAL A 204 -42.31 23.26 -21.26
C VAL A 204 -41.53 24.08 -20.22
N PHE A 205 -41.84 23.91 -18.94
CA PHE A 205 -40.98 24.35 -17.84
C PHE A 205 -40.69 23.20 -16.87
N THR A 206 -39.58 23.28 -16.15
CA THR A 206 -39.18 22.27 -15.14
C THR A 206 -39.17 22.89 -13.75
N VAL A 207 -39.60 22.12 -12.75
CA VAL A 207 -39.59 22.53 -11.34
C VAL A 207 -38.88 21.47 -10.51
N SER A 208 -37.88 21.90 -9.75
CA SER A 208 -37.17 21.07 -8.77
C SER A 208 -37.74 21.33 -7.38
N ILE A 209 -38.25 20.28 -6.75
CA ILE A 209 -38.76 20.29 -5.38
C ILE A 209 -37.72 19.63 -4.49
N GLN A 210 -37.39 20.27 -3.37
CA GLN A 210 -36.39 19.81 -2.40
C GLN A 210 -37.04 19.65 -1.02
N SER A 211 -36.32 19.01 -0.08
CA SER A 211 -36.75 18.84 1.31
C SER A 211 -38.07 18.05 1.46
N LEU A 212 -38.32 17.09 0.56
CA LEU A 212 -39.42 16.14 0.70
C LEU A 212 -39.13 15.11 1.80
N LEU A 213 -40.19 14.52 2.34
CA LEU A 213 -40.10 13.42 3.29
C LEU A 213 -39.89 12.09 2.52
N PRO A 214 -39.02 11.17 2.99
CA PRO A 214 -38.84 9.84 2.40
C PRO A 214 -40.11 8.98 2.47
N LYS A 215 -40.24 8.03 1.53
CA LYS A 215 -41.37 7.08 1.43
C LYS A 215 -42.74 7.75 1.61
N THR A 216 -42.92 8.91 0.99
CA THR A 216 -44.10 9.74 1.16
C THR A 216 -44.70 10.07 -0.20
N THR A 217 -45.99 9.79 -0.36
CA THR A 217 -46.75 10.16 -1.56
C THR A 217 -47.06 11.66 -1.54
N TYR A 218 -46.74 12.35 -2.63
CA TYR A 218 -47.08 13.75 -2.88
C TYR A 218 -48.05 13.86 -4.05
N TYR A 219 -49.03 14.75 -3.89
CA TYR A 219 -49.97 15.16 -4.92
C TYR A 219 -49.62 16.58 -5.35
N CYS A 220 -49.62 16.85 -6.65
CA CYS A 220 -49.25 18.15 -7.17
C CYS A 220 -50.05 18.58 -8.40
N LYS A 221 -50.08 19.89 -8.63
CA LYS A 221 -50.54 20.53 -9.87
C LYS A 221 -49.52 21.57 -10.29
N ALA A 222 -49.23 21.64 -11.57
CA ALA A 222 -48.48 22.74 -12.16
C ALA A 222 -49.44 23.90 -12.37
N PHE A 223 -48.93 25.13 -12.29
CA PHE A 223 -49.73 26.31 -12.53
C PHE A 223 -48.97 27.35 -13.36
N ILE A 224 -49.72 28.14 -14.11
CA ILE A 224 -49.26 29.36 -14.81
C ILE A 224 -50.32 30.43 -14.56
N LYS A 225 -49.91 31.54 -13.96
CA LYS A 225 -50.76 32.69 -13.63
C LYS A 225 -50.42 33.88 -14.53
N ASN A 226 -51.44 34.50 -15.09
CA ASN A 226 -51.37 35.77 -15.81
C ASN A 226 -52.52 36.71 -15.38
N ASP A 227 -52.66 37.86 -16.03
CA ASP A 227 -53.71 38.85 -15.73
C ASP A 227 -55.15 38.35 -15.96
N PHE A 228 -55.34 37.25 -16.71
CA PHE A 228 -56.64 36.63 -16.94
C PHE A 228 -56.98 35.56 -15.88
N GLY A 229 -55.99 35.10 -15.10
CA GLY A 229 -56.16 34.11 -14.03
C GLY A 229 -55.08 33.04 -14.01
N THR A 230 -55.30 32.01 -13.19
CA THR A 230 -54.39 30.86 -13.05
C THR A 230 -54.91 29.63 -13.79
N GLY A 231 -54.10 29.12 -14.73
CA GLY A 231 -54.28 27.82 -15.34
C GLY A 231 -53.58 26.74 -14.54
N PHE A 232 -54.24 25.61 -14.33
CA PHE A 232 -53.67 24.43 -13.66
C PHE A 232 -53.56 23.24 -14.61
N SER A 233 -52.58 22.37 -14.37
CA SER A 233 -52.60 21.02 -14.93
C SER A 233 -53.64 20.15 -14.24
N GLU A 234 -53.90 18.98 -14.84
CA GLU A 234 -54.49 17.86 -14.11
C GLU A 234 -53.63 17.45 -12.89
N GLU A 235 -54.26 16.77 -11.93
CA GLU A 235 -53.59 16.24 -10.74
C GLU A 235 -52.53 15.19 -11.14
N PHE A 236 -51.33 15.32 -10.57
CA PHE A 236 -50.26 14.32 -10.67
C PHE A 236 -49.84 13.87 -9.27
N SER A 237 -49.38 12.62 -9.14
CA SER A 237 -48.83 12.13 -7.87
C SER A 237 -47.58 11.28 -8.08
N PHE A 238 -46.69 11.33 -7.10
CA PHE A 238 -45.47 10.53 -7.05
C PHE A 238 -45.13 10.17 -5.60
N GLU A 239 -44.31 9.14 -5.40
CA GLU A 239 -43.83 8.72 -4.08
C GLU A 239 -42.30 8.84 -4.04
N THR A 240 -41.77 9.45 -2.99
CA THR A 240 -40.32 9.55 -2.74
C THR A 240 -39.74 8.20 -2.33
N GLN A 241 -38.45 8.01 -2.59
CA GLN A 241 -37.77 6.76 -2.24
C GLN A 241 -37.64 6.55 -0.71
N GLU A 242 -37.39 5.31 -0.29
CA GLU A 242 -37.05 5.01 1.10
C GLU A 242 -35.67 5.56 1.47
N LYS A 243 -35.54 6.07 2.69
CA LYS A 243 -34.26 6.54 3.22
C LYS A 243 -33.40 5.35 3.64
N LEU A 244 -32.44 4.95 2.80
CA LEU A 244 -31.51 3.86 3.08
C LEU A 244 -30.09 4.38 3.29
N THR A 245 -29.52 4.08 4.48
CA THR A 245 -28.09 4.25 4.77
C THR A 245 -27.28 3.11 4.13
N PRO A 246 -25.94 3.24 4.05
CA PRO A 246 -25.10 2.17 3.52
C PRO A 246 -25.22 0.89 4.36
N LEU A 247 -24.83 -0.26 3.79
CA LEU A 247 -24.67 -1.52 4.51
C LEU A 247 -23.20 -1.89 4.57
N VAL A 248 -22.66 -1.97 5.78
CA VAL A 248 -21.27 -2.32 6.05
C VAL A 248 -21.18 -3.49 7.01
N SER A 249 -20.08 -4.25 6.92
CA SER A 249 -19.75 -5.30 7.87
C SER A 249 -18.26 -5.24 8.25
N ILE A 250 -17.93 -5.80 9.40
CA ILE A 250 -16.57 -5.93 9.91
C ILE A 250 -16.26 -7.41 10.12
N THR A 251 -15.05 -7.83 9.77
CA THR A 251 -14.60 -9.21 9.91
C THR A 251 -13.83 -9.37 11.21
N GLN A 252 -14.11 -10.45 11.95
CA GLN A 252 -13.33 -10.85 13.12
C GLN A 252 -11.89 -11.17 12.72
N PHE A 253 -10.91 -10.81 13.56
CA PHE A 253 -9.49 -11.01 13.29
C PHE A 253 -8.78 -11.62 14.49
N ASP A 254 -7.62 -12.26 14.24
CA ASP A 254 -6.76 -12.75 15.31
C ASP A 254 -6.02 -11.57 15.97
N GLU A 255 -6.32 -11.33 17.25
CA GLU A 255 -5.70 -10.28 18.04
C GLU A 255 -4.17 -10.41 18.10
N LYS A 256 -3.61 -11.63 18.04
CA LYS A 256 -2.15 -11.84 18.16
C LYS A 256 -1.35 -11.29 16.99
N GLU A 257 -1.96 -11.23 15.81
CA GLU A 257 -1.29 -10.80 14.58
C GLU A 257 -1.59 -9.35 14.23
N MET A 258 -2.80 -8.87 14.57
CA MET A 258 -3.33 -7.61 14.06
C MET A 258 -3.34 -6.47 15.08
N VAL A 259 -3.21 -6.77 16.38
CA VAL A 259 -3.27 -5.78 17.46
C VAL A 259 -1.87 -5.46 17.99
N SER A 260 -1.55 -4.16 18.06
CA SER A 260 -0.33 -3.64 18.65
C SER A 260 -0.61 -2.95 20.00
N TYR A 261 0.39 -2.25 20.54
CA TYR A 261 0.23 -1.42 21.74
C TYR A 261 -0.64 -0.19 21.48
N THR A 262 -0.63 0.34 20.25
CA THR A 262 -1.25 1.65 19.90
C THR A 262 -2.00 1.63 18.57
N SER A 263 -2.12 0.48 17.91
CA SER A 263 -2.81 0.35 16.64
C SER A 263 -3.45 -1.03 16.46
N VAL A 264 -4.41 -1.12 15.53
CA VAL A 264 -5.02 -2.38 15.10
C VAL A 264 -5.24 -2.36 13.59
N LYS A 265 -5.01 -3.48 12.90
CA LYS A 265 -5.40 -3.65 11.51
C LYS A 265 -6.79 -4.29 11.42
N GLY A 266 -7.75 -3.59 10.81
CA GLY A 266 -9.13 -4.04 10.64
C GLY A 266 -9.47 -4.39 9.20
N TYR A 267 -10.48 -5.26 9.02
CA TYR A 267 -11.01 -5.70 7.74
C TYR A 267 -12.53 -5.48 7.70
N GLY A 268 -13.02 -4.86 6.65
CA GLY A 268 -14.44 -4.53 6.50
C GLY A 268 -14.90 -4.67 5.06
N ASN A 269 -16.21 -4.64 4.87
CA ASN A 269 -16.84 -4.71 3.57
C ASN A 269 -17.95 -3.66 3.48
N LEU A 270 -17.98 -2.93 2.38
CA LEU A 270 -19.12 -2.09 1.98
C LEU A 270 -19.95 -2.87 0.96
N ALA A 271 -21.09 -3.39 1.38
CA ALA A 271 -21.94 -4.28 0.58
C ALA A 271 -22.96 -3.52 -0.28
N TYR A 272 -23.41 -2.35 0.20
CA TYR A 272 -24.43 -1.55 -0.47
C TYR A 272 -24.29 -0.07 -0.07
N GLU A 273 -24.43 0.83 -1.04
CA GLU A 273 -24.26 2.29 -0.85
C GLU A 273 -25.48 2.97 -0.22
N GLY A 274 -26.64 2.30 -0.20
CA GLY A 274 -27.90 2.91 0.21
C GLY A 274 -28.56 3.67 -0.95
N ALA A 275 -29.40 4.66 -0.62
CA ALA A 275 -30.14 5.46 -1.59
C ALA A 275 -29.33 6.64 -2.20
N SER A 276 -28.06 6.79 -1.85
CA SER A 276 -27.17 7.87 -2.29
C SER A 276 -25.72 7.41 -2.24
N ASP A 277 -24.87 7.99 -3.09
CA ASP A 277 -23.43 7.72 -3.16
C ASP A 277 -22.75 7.82 -1.78
N VAL A 278 -21.85 6.87 -1.51
CA VAL A 278 -21.02 6.88 -0.29
C VAL A 278 -19.94 7.95 -0.43
N ILE A 279 -19.85 8.81 0.58
CA ILE A 279 -18.89 9.93 0.64
C ILE A 279 -17.72 9.64 1.60
N GLU A 280 -17.85 8.64 2.47
CA GLU A 280 -16.83 8.28 3.45
C GLU A 280 -17.04 6.83 3.92
N LYS A 281 -15.98 6.02 4.01
CA LYS A 281 -16.00 4.70 4.67
C LYS A 281 -14.73 4.48 5.48
N GLY A 282 -14.78 3.63 6.49
CA GLY A 282 -13.60 3.31 7.30
C GLY A 282 -13.91 2.57 8.58
N PHE A 283 -13.03 2.71 9.58
CA PHE A 283 -13.26 2.17 10.93
C PHE A 283 -13.32 3.27 11.97
N CYS A 284 -14.13 3.05 13.00
CA CYS A 284 -14.13 3.84 14.21
C CYS A 284 -14.01 2.94 15.44
N ALA A 285 -13.32 3.40 16.48
CA ALA A 285 -13.20 2.65 17.73
C ALA A 285 -13.30 3.53 18.98
N GLY A 286 -13.77 2.91 20.06
CA GLY A 286 -13.92 3.52 21.38
C GLY A 286 -13.82 2.49 22.49
N THR A 287 -13.82 2.96 23.74
CA THR A 287 -13.80 2.10 24.93
C THR A 287 -15.20 1.76 25.44
N SER A 288 -16.26 2.32 24.83
CA SER A 288 -17.63 1.84 25.00
C SER A 288 -18.04 1.00 23.80
N ASP A 289 -19.05 0.16 23.99
CA ASP A 289 -19.69 -0.71 23.00
C ASP A 289 -20.71 0.04 22.12
N LYS A 290 -20.60 1.38 22.03
CA LYS A 290 -21.51 2.21 21.24
C LYS A 290 -20.76 2.94 20.13
N ALA A 291 -21.12 2.61 18.89
CA ALA A 291 -20.47 3.18 17.70
C ALA A 291 -20.51 4.71 17.63
N ASN A 292 -21.59 5.35 18.10
CA ASN A 292 -21.74 6.80 18.11
C ASN A 292 -20.88 7.53 19.16
N GLU A 293 -20.29 6.81 20.12
CA GLU A 293 -19.38 7.34 21.14
C GLU A 293 -17.90 7.14 20.77
N ALA A 294 -17.61 6.41 19.67
CA ALA A 294 -16.27 6.14 19.18
C ALA A 294 -15.55 7.43 18.75
N LYS A 295 -14.38 7.68 19.37
CA LYS A 295 -13.58 8.91 19.18
C LYS A 295 -12.44 8.75 18.18
N LEU A 296 -11.93 7.53 18.01
CA LEU A 296 -10.85 7.25 17.07
C LEU A 296 -11.45 6.81 15.74
N ARG A 297 -10.90 7.30 14.63
CA ARG A 297 -11.36 6.99 13.28
C ARG A 297 -10.21 6.91 12.30
N VAL A 298 -10.34 6.02 11.32
CA VAL A 298 -9.50 5.94 10.13
C VAL A 298 -10.41 5.84 8.91
N VAL A 299 -10.10 6.61 7.86
CA VAL A 299 -10.90 6.74 6.64
C VAL A 299 -10.16 6.07 5.48
N ALA A 300 -10.87 5.36 4.62
CA ALA A 300 -10.32 4.76 3.40
C ALA A 300 -10.08 5.82 2.31
N ASP A 301 -9.11 5.57 1.42
CA ASP A 301 -8.76 6.50 0.33
C ASP A 301 -9.82 6.59 -0.79
N ASN A 302 -10.73 5.61 -0.87
CA ASN A 302 -11.84 5.57 -1.83
C ASN A 302 -13.14 5.15 -1.14
N THR A 303 -14.26 5.21 -1.86
CA THR A 303 -15.60 4.83 -1.39
C THR A 303 -16.20 3.66 -2.14
N ASP A 304 -15.39 2.93 -2.91
CA ASP A 304 -15.84 1.82 -3.77
C ASP A 304 -16.50 0.68 -2.97
N LEU A 305 -17.44 -0.03 -3.59
CA LEU A 305 -18.02 -1.25 -3.01
C LEU A 305 -16.97 -2.35 -2.84
N GLY A 306 -17.20 -3.24 -1.86
CA GLY A 306 -16.37 -4.42 -1.60
C GLY A 306 -15.51 -4.32 -0.35
N ASP A 307 -14.53 -5.23 -0.28
CA ASP A 307 -13.65 -5.40 0.88
C ASP A 307 -12.58 -4.31 0.97
N TYR A 308 -12.21 -3.94 2.19
CA TYR A 308 -11.11 -3.02 2.47
C TYR A 308 -10.44 -3.32 3.81
N ASP A 309 -9.17 -2.97 3.94
CA ASP A 309 -8.39 -3.07 5.16
C ASP A 309 -7.69 -1.73 5.49
N LEU A 310 -7.66 -1.38 6.78
CA LEU A 310 -7.04 -0.14 7.26
C LEU A 310 -6.37 -0.39 8.61
N VAL A 311 -5.38 0.43 8.94
CA VAL A 311 -4.74 0.45 10.27
C VAL A 311 -5.28 1.63 11.06
N LEU A 312 -5.95 1.36 12.17
CA LEU A 312 -6.39 2.39 13.11
C LEU A 312 -5.28 2.62 14.15
N GLU A 313 -4.77 3.84 14.23
CA GLU A 313 -3.70 4.23 15.16
C GLU A 313 -4.23 5.10 16.33
N GLY A 314 -3.36 5.44 17.27
CA GLY A 314 -3.68 6.34 18.40
C GLY A 314 -4.38 5.66 19.58
N LEU A 315 -4.38 4.33 19.63
CA LEU A 315 -4.94 3.57 20.75
C LEU A 315 -4.05 3.67 21.98
N GLN A 316 -4.66 3.56 23.16
CA GLN A 316 -3.93 3.48 24.42
C GLN A 316 -3.54 2.02 24.72
N PRO A 317 -2.32 1.74 25.22
CA PRO A 317 -1.91 0.40 25.63
C PRO A 317 -2.79 -0.20 26.73
N ASN A 318 -2.81 -1.54 26.84
CA ASN A 318 -3.57 -2.30 27.83
C ASN A 318 -5.07 -1.96 27.95
N THR A 319 -5.68 -1.51 26.86
CA THR A 319 -7.05 -0.95 26.87
C THR A 319 -7.95 -1.79 25.95
N ILE A 320 -9.16 -2.09 26.41
CA ILE A 320 -10.17 -2.78 25.61
C ILE A 320 -10.86 -1.75 24.71
N TYR A 321 -10.90 -2.04 23.42
CA TYR A 321 -11.59 -1.25 22.41
C TYR A 321 -12.65 -2.08 21.71
N TYR A 322 -13.71 -1.41 21.28
CA TYR A 322 -14.73 -1.90 20.38
C TYR A 322 -14.57 -1.14 19.06
N MET A 323 -14.42 -1.85 17.95
CA MET A 323 -14.22 -1.28 16.62
C MET A 323 -15.36 -1.65 15.69
N TRP A 324 -15.88 -0.65 14.98
CA TRP A 324 -16.91 -0.81 13.96
C TRP A 324 -16.36 -0.42 12.60
N SER A 325 -16.83 -1.13 11.57
CA SER A 325 -16.83 -0.61 10.22
C SER A 325 -17.95 0.42 10.10
N TYR A 326 -17.72 1.51 9.37
CA TYR A 326 -18.75 2.51 9.11
C TYR A 326 -18.69 3.02 7.67
N ALA A 327 -19.83 3.49 7.16
CA ALA A 327 -19.91 4.24 5.92
C ALA A 327 -20.97 5.33 6.00
N LYS A 328 -20.75 6.42 5.27
CA LYS A 328 -21.60 7.61 5.24
C LYS A 328 -22.01 7.91 3.81
N ASN A 329 -23.30 8.13 3.61
CA ASN A 329 -23.84 8.71 2.38
C ASN A 329 -24.62 10.00 2.70
N GLY A 330 -25.29 10.58 1.69
CA GLY A 330 -26.17 11.74 1.87
C GLY A 330 -27.30 11.53 2.90
N ASN A 331 -27.61 10.28 3.24
CA ASN A 331 -28.71 9.90 4.12
C ASN A 331 -28.31 9.66 5.59
N GLY A 332 -27.04 9.43 5.89
CA GLY A 332 -26.54 9.24 7.25
C GLY A 332 -25.32 8.34 7.32
N ILE A 333 -25.00 7.93 8.55
CA ILE A 333 -23.90 7.00 8.83
C ILE A 333 -24.49 5.64 9.22
N ALA A 334 -24.03 4.60 8.57
CA ALA A 334 -24.25 3.22 8.98
C ALA A 334 -22.99 2.67 9.66
N TYR A 335 -23.20 1.74 10.59
CA TYR A 335 -22.15 0.99 11.26
C TYR A 335 -22.40 -0.50 11.04
N SER A 336 -21.35 -1.32 11.18
CA SER A 336 -21.50 -2.77 11.25
C SER A 336 -22.45 -3.15 12.38
N GLU A 337 -23.22 -4.23 12.19
CA GLU A 337 -24.22 -4.70 13.16
C GLU A 337 -23.61 -4.95 14.55
N GLU A 338 -22.44 -5.58 14.59
CA GLU A 338 -21.66 -5.84 15.81
C GLU A 338 -20.24 -5.26 15.68
N PRO A 339 -19.62 -4.82 16.79
CA PRO A 339 -18.20 -4.49 16.81
C PRO A 339 -17.30 -5.73 16.86
N VAL A 340 -16.03 -5.53 16.50
CA VAL A 340 -14.94 -6.39 16.96
C VAL A 340 -14.36 -5.79 18.23
N SER A 341 -14.41 -6.54 19.35
CA SER A 341 -13.73 -6.18 20.59
C SER A 341 -12.31 -6.73 20.60
N PHE A 342 -11.33 -5.94 21.02
CA PHE A 342 -9.95 -6.39 21.19
C PHE A 342 -9.28 -5.64 22.33
N LYS A 343 -8.18 -6.19 22.87
CA LYS A 343 -7.39 -5.51 23.90
C LYS A 343 -5.98 -5.18 23.38
N THR A 344 -5.60 -3.90 23.42
CA THR A 344 -4.23 -3.52 23.07
C THR A 344 -3.23 -4.13 24.04
N LEU A 345 -2.02 -4.38 23.53
CA LEU A 345 -0.98 -5.02 24.32
C LEU A 345 -0.53 -4.14 25.50
N PRO A 346 -0.19 -4.73 26.66
CA PRO A 346 0.35 -3.98 27.78
C PRO A 346 1.79 -3.54 27.49
N ILE A 347 2.16 -2.35 27.95
CA ILE A 347 3.55 -1.88 27.88
C ILE A 347 4.43 -2.87 28.67
N SER A 348 5.52 -3.35 28.08
CA SER A 348 6.44 -4.34 28.66
C SER A 348 7.89 -3.89 28.48
N GLU A 349 8.83 -4.55 29.15
CA GLU A 349 10.26 -4.38 28.79
C GLU A 349 10.48 -4.71 27.30
N PRO A 350 11.44 -4.06 26.63
CA PRO A 350 11.83 -4.42 25.27
C PRO A 350 12.19 -5.91 25.19
N VAL A 351 11.64 -6.63 24.22
CA VAL A 351 11.90 -8.07 24.04
C VAL A 351 12.96 -8.24 22.96
N ILE A 352 14.04 -8.91 23.34
CA ILE A 352 15.15 -9.27 22.47
C ILE A 352 15.09 -10.78 22.29
N GLU A 353 15.04 -11.23 21.04
CA GLU A 353 15.31 -12.63 20.73
C GLU A 353 16.81 -12.75 20.49
N SER A 354 17.50 -13.31 21.49
CA SER A 354 18.92 -13.57 21.38
C SER A 354 19.11 -14.84 20.55
N ALA A 355 19.53 -14.69 19.29
CA ALA A 355 20.27 -15.71 18.58
C ALA A 355 21.77 -15.34 18.60
N PRO A 356 22.47 -15.50 19.72
CA PRO A 356 23.89 -15.24 19.76
C PRO A 356 24.63 -16.40 19.09
N TYR A 357 24.78 -16.36 17.77
CA TYR A 357 25.79 -17.17 17.09
C TYR A 357 27.07 -16.35 16.95
N ALA A 358 27.77 -16.16 18.07
CA ALA A 358 29.11 -15.58 18.07
C ALA A 358 30.11 -16.68 17.73
N MET A 359 30.44 -16.82 16.44
CA MET A 359 31.50 -17.75 16.03
C MET A 359 32.53 -17.15 15.07
N ASP A 360 32.25 -16.08 14.32
CA ASP A 360 33.30 -15.45 13.50
C ASP A 360 34.18 -14.51 14.33
N MET A 361 35.04 -15.11 15.15
CA MET A 361 36.11 -14.38 15.83
C MET A 361 37.27 -14.15 14.85
N THR A 362 37.39 -12.91 14.37
CA THR A 362 38.54 -12.48 13.57
C THR A 362 39.54 -11.75 14.46
N MET A 363 40.78 -12.25 14.50
CA MET A 363 41.93 -11.52 15.03
C MET A 363 42.52 -10.69 13.87
N LEU A 364 42.71 -9.38 14.05
CA LEU A 364 43.35 -8.52 13.05
C LEU A 364 44.83 -8.30 13.36
N GLN A 365 45.63 -8.24 12.29
CA GLN A 365 47.08 -8.06 12.30
C GLN A 365 47.51 -6.76 12.97
N GLY A 366 48.05 -6.89 14.19
CA GLY A 366 48.63 -5.80 14.96
C GLY A 366 47.99 -5.64 16.34
N SER A 367 48.25 -6.61 17.22
CA SER A 367 47.81 -6.68 18.63
C SER A 367 46.28 -6.85 18.91
N SER A 368 45.93 -7.97 19.55
CA SER A 368 44.84 -8.19 20.56
C SER A 368 43.40 -8.63 20.19
N ASN A 369 42.95 -9.71 20.85
CA ASN A 369 41.76 -9.86 21.72
C ASN A 369 40.41 -9.19 21.28
N SER A 370 39.76 -9.69 20.22
CA SER A 370 38.44 -9.21 19.77
C SER A 370 37.42 -10.33 19.48
N VAL A 371 36.11 -10.01 19.50
CA VAL A 371 35.00 -10.92 19.16
C VAL A 371 33.89 -10.22 18.38
N ASN A 372 33.30 -10.87 17.38
CA ASN A 372 32.09 -10.40 16.71
C ASN A 372 30.83 -10.95 17.39
N VAL A 373 29.83 -10.09 17.57
CA VAL A 373 28.56 -10.41 18.25
C VAL A 373 27.38 -9.90 17.44
N SER A 374 26.26 -10.63 17.45
CA SER A 374 25.00 -10.25 16.82
C SER A 374 23.79 -10.62 17.69
N ALA A 375 22.65 -9.93 17.47
CA ALA A 375 21.37 -10.17 18.13
C ALA A 375 20.21 -9.56 17.31
N ASN A 376 18.96 -9.94 17.58
CA ASN A 376 17.78 -9.40 16.90
C ASN A 376 16.80 -8.76 17.89
N ILE A 377 16.40 -7.52 17.63
CA ILE A 377 15.40 -6.82 18.45
C ILE A 377 14.05 -6.92 17.77
N ILE A 378 13.13 -7.66 18.39
CA ILE A 378 11.83 -7.99 17.79
C ILE A 378 10.68 -7.13 18.32
N ARG A 379 10.81 -6.52 19.51
CA ARG A 379 9.78 -5.65 20.10
C ARG A 379 10.38 -4.49 20.86
N THR A 380 9.76 -3.31 20.76
CA THR A 380 10.21 -2.09 21.42
C THR A 380 9.76 -1.96 22.88
N GLY A 381 8.84 -2.83 23.34
CA GLY A 381 8.25 -2.72 24.68
C GLY A 381 7.21 -1.61 24.81
N GLY A 382 6.64 -1.12 23.71
CA GLY A 382 5.56 -0.11 23.73
C GLY A 382 6.02 1.35 23.78
N SER A 383 7.33 1.62 23.65
CA SER A 383 7.89 2.96 23.47
C SER A 383 9.07 2.91 22.49
N ASN A 384 9.38 4.02 21.82
CA ASN A 384 10.53 4.10 20.92
C ASN A 384 11.83 3.73 21.64
N ILE A 385 12.68 2.94 20.96
CA ILE A 385 14.02 2.61 21.42
C ILE A 385 14.88 3.88 21.34
N THR A 386 15.57 4.20 22.43
CA THR A 386 16.46 5.35 22.55
C THR A 386 17.94 4.96 22.47
N GLU A 387 18.28 3.70 22.81
CA GLU A 387 19.63 3.16 22.73
C GLU A 387 19.55 1.65 22.52
N LYS A 388 20.48 1.06 21.76
CA LYS A 388 20.60 -0.40 21.63
C LYS A 388 22.06 -0.80 21.46
N GLY A 389 22.42 -2.01 21.86
CA GLY A 389 23.78 -2.50 21.68
C GLY A 389 24.12 -3.74 22.48
N PHE A 390 25.39 -3.88 22.85
CA PHE A 390 25.92 -5.01 23.61
C PHE A 390 26.67 -4.52 24.83
N CYS A 391 26.37 -5.07 26.00
CA CYS A 391 27.15 -4.87 27.22
C CYS A 391 27.97 -6.13 27.52
N TYR A 392 29.18 -5.96 28.05
CA TYR A 392 30.11 -7.05 28.28
C TYR A 392 30.99 -6.82 29.52
N ALA A 393 31.40 -7.92 30.17
CA ALA A 393 32.24 -7.91 31.36
C ALA A 393 32.96 -9.27 31.54
N ASP A 394 33.96 -9.32 32.42
CA ASP A 394 34.58 -10.57 32.90
C ASP A 394 33.84 -11.20 34.11
N VAL A 395 32.57 -10.82 34.28
CA VAL A 395 31.63 -11.38 35.27
C VAL A 395 30.29 -11.70 34.59
N PRO A 396 29.55 -12.73 35.07
CA PRO A 396 28.24 -13.09 34.52
C PRO A 396 27.23 -11.95 34.55
N GLU A 397 26.23 -12.02 33.66
CA GLU A 397 25.11 -11.08 33.59
C GLU A 397 25.53 -9.59 33.48
N PRO A 398 26.33 -9.21 32.46
CA PRO A 398 26.69 -7.81 32.26
C PRO A 398 25.43 -6.97 32.03
N THR A 399 25.49 -5.72 32.48
CA THR A 399 24.40 -4.75 32.34
C THR A 399 24.92 -3.52 31.61
N ILE A 400 24.04 -2.56 31.29
CA ILE A 400 24.47 -1.31 30.66
C ILE A 400 25.40 -0.44 31.53
N SER A 401 25.65 -0.80 32.81
CA SER A 401 26.69 -0.18 33.63
C SER A 401 28.07 -0.82 33.46
N SER A 402 28.15 -1.99 32.82
CA SER A 402 29.39 -2.63 32.39
C SER A 402 29.98 -1.91 31.18
N GLN A 403 31.04 -2.46 30.58
CA GLN A 403 31.49 -1.96 29.28
C GLN A 403 30.39 -2.21 28.25
N LYS A 404 30.17 -1.26 27.33
CA LYS A 404 29.12 -1.38 26.32
C LYS A 404 29.53 -0.79 24.98
N ILE A 405 29.01 -1.39 23.91
CA ILE A 405 29.07 -0.89 22.54
C ILE A 405 27.64 -0.48 22.14
N ILE A 406 27.47 0.78 21.78
CA ILE A 406 26.20 1.33 21.31
C ILE A 406 26.14 1.18 19.78
N ILE A 407 25.01 0.71 19.27
CA ILE A 407 24.73 0.58 17.84
C ILE A 407 23.80 1.72 17.41
N SER A 408 24.15 2.38 16.31
CA SER A 408 23.38 3.51 15.78
C SER A 408 22.01 3.08 15.25
N GLY A 409 21.01 3.96 15.44
CA GLY A 409 19.65 3.77 14.95
C GLY A 409 18.68 3.24 16.02
N THR A 410 17.38 3.38 15.76
CA THR A 410 16.30 3.08 16.72
C THR A 410 15.27 2.09 16.19
N ALA A 411 15.45 1.62 14.94
CA ALA A 411 14.58 0.62 14.32
C ALA A 411 14.78 -0.79 14.94
N LEU A 412 13.72 -1.59 14.88
CA LEU A 412 13.75 -3.04 15.13
C LEU A 412 14.64 -3.77 14.09
N GLY A 413 14.97 -5.03 14.38
CA GLY A 413 15.78 -5.88 13.51
C GLY A 413 17.15 -6.23 14.08
N GLU A 414 17.98 -6.81 13.22
CA GLU A 414 19.31 -7.31 13.57
C GLU A 414 20.28 -6.19 13.95
N ILE A 415 21.11 -6.46 14.96
CA ILE A 415 22.26 -5.64 15.36
C ILE A 415 23.50 -6.52 15.42
N SER A 416 24.65 -5.99 15.01
CA SER A 416 25.93 -6.68 15.09
C SER A 416 27.11 -5.71 15.27
N THR A 417 28.18 -6.18 15.90
CA THR A 417 29.41 -5.38 16.12
C THR A 417 30.62 -6.23 16.51
N THR A 418 31.79 -5.60 16.60
CA THR A 418 33.05 -6.19 17.07
C THR A 418 33.45 -5.56 18.41
N ILE A 419 33.63 -6.38 19.44
CA ILE A 419 34.23 -5.98 20.73
C ILE A 419 35.75 -6.17 20.61
N THR A 420 36.55 -5.17 20.97
CA THR A 420 38.01 -5.18 20.84
C THR A 420 38.71 -4.93 22.18
N ASN A 421 40.04 -5.05 22.21
CA ASN A 421 40.89 -4.78 23.40
C ASN A 421 40.54 -5.65 24.62
N LEU A 422 40.07 -6.87 24.42
CA LEU A 422 39.82 -7.83 25.49
C LEU A 422 41.17 -8.30 26.08
N SER A 423 41.20 -9.07 27.17
CA SER A 423 42.45 -9.57 27.75
C SER A 423 42.66 -11.05 27.44
N SER A 424 43.90 -11.46 27.14
CA SER A 424 44.24 -12.85 26.84
C SER A 424 44.05 -13.73 28.07
N GLY A 425 43.56 -14.96 27.87
CA GLY A 425 43.27 -15.93 28.94
C GLY A 425 42.01 -15.65 29.76
N LYS A 426 41.26 -14.57 29.48
CA LYS A 426 40.05 -14.20 30.23
C LYS A 426 38.77 -14.74 29.61
N VAL A 427 37.83 -15.11 30.47
CA VAL A 427 36.43 -15.37 30.11
C VAL A 427 35.65 -14.06 30.16
N TYR A 428 34.82 -13.82 29.15
CA TYR A 428 33.94 -12.67 29.06
C TYR A 428 32.51 -13.13 28.83
N TYR A 429 31.59 -12.36 29.40
CA TYR A 429 30.16 -12.46 29.16
C TYR A 429 29.74 -11.26 28.33
N VAL A 430 28.89 -11.47 27.33
CA VAL A 430 28.29 -10.41 26.52
C VAL A 430 26.79 -10.60 26.45
N ARG A 431 26.04 -9.50 26.54
CA ARG A 431 24.59 -9.48 26.60
C ARG A 431 24.05 -8.34 25.72
N PRO A 432 23.18 -8.64 24.73
CA PRO A 432 22.53 -7.59 23.96
C PRO A 432 21.51 -6.85 24.83
N TYR A 433 21.32 -5.56 24.55
CA TYR A 433 20.37 -4.72 25.27
C TYR A 433 19.69 -3.71 24.33
N ALA A 434 18.51 -3.26 24.75
CA ALA A 434 17.76 -2.17 24.16
C ALA A 434 17.13 -1.32 25.26
N VAL A 435 17.19 0.00 25.12
CA VAL A 435 16.63 0.96 26.06
C VAL A 435 15.48 1.67 25.37
N ASN A 436 14.35 1.81 26.06
CA ASN A 436 13.30 2.73 25.66
C ASN A 436 13.05 3.77 26.76
N ALA A 437 12.38 4.86 26.42
CA ALA A 437 12.17 5.98 27.34
C ALA A 437 11.18 5.68 28.50
N VAL A 438 10.37 4.62 28.42
CA VAL A 438 9.22 4.39 29.32
C VAL A 438 9.44 3.19 30.25
N THR A 439 9.84 2.04 29.73
CA THR A 439 10.06 0.81 30.51
C THR A 439 11.52 0.55 30.86
N GLY A 440 12.46 1.32 30.32
CA GLY A 440 13.87 1.23 30.67
C GLY A 440 14.59 0.22 29.79
N VAL A 441 15.35 -0.70 30.39
CA VAL A 441 16.32 -1.55 29.69
C VAL A 441 15.79 -2.97 29.57
N GLY A 442 15.65 -3.46 28.34
CA GLY A 442 15.47 -4.88 28.04
C GLY A 442 16.80 -5.53 27.68
N TYR A 443 17.00 -6.77 28.12
CA TYR A 443 18.20 -7.56 27.82
C TYR A 443 17.85 -8.89 27.16
N GLY A 444 18.71 -9.38 26.27
CA GLY A 444 18.68 -10.77 25.81
C GLY A 444 19.42 -11.70 26.78
N GLU A 445 19.60 -12.97 26.40
CA GLU A 445 20.45 -13.88 27.17
C GLU A 445 21.93 -13.48 27.08
N ALA A 446 22.65 -13.66 28.19
CA ALA A 446 24.09 -13.48 28.21
C ALA A 446 24.78 -14.74 27.65
N ILE A 447 25.76 -14.54 26.78
CA ILE A 447 26.65 -15.61 26.32
C ILE A 447 28.04 -15.45 26.90
N THR A 448 28.75 -16.56 27.01
CA THR A 448 30.13 -16.60 27.48
C THR A 448 31.09 -16.99 26.36
N PHE A 449 32.27 -16.38 26.33
CA PHE A 449 33.38 -16.76 25.46
C PHE A 449 34.72 -16.55 26.16
N LYS A 450 35.73 -17.33 25.78
CA LYS A 450 37.08 -17.27 26.38
C LYS A 450 38.06 -16.73 25.35
N ILE A 451 38.72 -15.61 25.70
CA ILE A 451 39.87 -15.14 24.92
C ILE A 451 41.03 -16.08 25.22
N PRO A 452 41.63 -16.72 24.22
CA PRO A 452 42.61 -17.75 24.52
C PRO A 452 43.91 -17.17 25.04
N ASP A 453 44.59 -17.96 25.87
CA ASP A 453 45.89 -17.59 26.43
C ASP A 453 46.97 -17.69 25.34
N LEU A 454 47.62 -16.57 25.03
CA LEU A 454 48.73 -16.55 24.07
C LEU A 454 49.93 -17.37 24.57
N SER A 455 50.04 -17.65 25.88
CA SER A 455 51.08 -18.51 26.43
C SER A 455 50.95 -19.97 25.99
N GLU A 456 49.76 -20.40 25.55
CA GLU A 456 49.48 -21.75 25.03
C GLU A 456 49.82 -21.90 23.53
N LEU A 457 50.17 -20.80 22.87
CA LEU A 457 50.45 -20.75 21.44
C LEU A 457 51.93 -20.50 21.14
N VAL A 458 52.40 -21.04 20.03
CA VAL A 458 53.71 -20.75 19.45
C VAL A 458 53.53 -19.80 18.28
N TYR A 459 54.23 -18.67 18.34
CA TYR A 459 54.34 -17.74 17.22
C TYR A 459 55.31 -18.27 16.18
N ILE A 460 54.88 -18.28 14.91
CA ILE A 460 55.70 -18.68 13.77
C ILE A 460 55.66 -17.55 12.73
N PRO A 461 56.82 -16.94 12.39
CA PRO A 461 56.91 -15.99 11.29
C PRO A 461 56.45 -16.61 9.97
N GLY A 462 55.75 -15.81 9.17
CA GLY A 462 55.33 -16.19 7.83
C GLY A 462 56.51 -16.49 6.92
N ALA A 463 56.29 -17.35 5.93
CA ALA A 463 57.30 -17.78 4.98
C ALA A 463 56.66 -18.28 3.69
N THR A 464 57.44 -18.31 2.61
CA THR A 464 57.05 -19.08 1.43
C THR A 464 57.39 -20.55 1.66
N TYR A 465 56.39 -21.42 1.59
CA TYR A 465 56.56 -22.86 1.83
C TYR A 465 55.79 -23.70 0.80
N SER A 466 56.44 -24.74 0.30
CA SER A 466 55.84 -25.74 -0.59
C SER A 466 55.55 -27.02 0.21
N PRO A 467 54.31 -27.25 0.67
CA PRO A 467 54.00 -28.45 1.44
C PRO A 467 54.06 -29.70 0.56
N LYS A 468 54.88 -30.66 0.98
CA LYS A 468 55.05 -31.93 0.28
C LYS A 468 53.80 -32.79 0.33
N CYS A 469 52.93 -32.59 1.33
CA CYS A 469 51.77 -33.43 1.55
C CYS A 469 50.65 -33.32 0.52
N LEU A 470 50.54 -32.18 -0.18
CA LEU A 470 49.50 -31.92 -1.18
C LEU A 470 50.05 -31.73 -2.61
N LYS A 471 51.39 -31.79 -2.80
CA LYS A 471 52.06 -31.54 -4.09
C LYS A 471 51.64 -30.22 -4.77
N VAL A 472 51.32 -29.20 -3.98
CA VAL A 472 51.02 -27.84 -4.46
C VAL A 472 52.30 -27.02 -4.62
N THR A 473 52.23 -25.98 -5.44
CA THR A 473 53.30 -24.99 -5.63
C THR A 473 53.48 -24.11 -4.40
N ASP A 474 54.54 -23.29 -4.38
CA ASP A 474 54.89 -22.37 -3.30
C ASP A 474 53.67 -21.61 -2.75
N THR A 475 53.43 -21.76 -1.45
CA THR A 475 52.36 -21.10 -0.70
C THR A 475 52.96 -20.00 0.18
N SER A 476 52.46 -18.78 0.06
CA SER A 476 52.83 -17.69 0.97
C SER A 476 52.07 -17.84 2.29
N LEU A 477 52.78 -18.15 3.36
CA LEU A 477 52.23 -18.23 4.71
C LEU A 477 52.34 -16.86 5.38
N SER A 478 51.23 -16.37 5.90
CA SER A 478 51.25 -15.22 6.81
C SER A 478 51.86 -15.63 8.16
N ASP A 479 52.32 -14.67 8.94
CA ASP A 479 52.62 -14.91 10.36
C ASP A 479 51.42 -15.59 11.03
N PHE A 480 51.68 -16.55 11.91
CA PHE A 480 50.62 -17.31 12.54
C PHE A 480 51.00 -17.79 13.93
N TYR A 481 49.99 -18.23 14.67
CA TYR A 481 50.10 -18.88 15.96
C TYR A 481 49.54 -20.29 15.85
N VAL A 482 50.20 -21.27 16.45
CA VAL A 482 49.72 -22.66 16.52
C VAL A 482 49.74 -23.15 17.96
N ALA A 483 48.75 -23.94 18.37
CA ALA A 483 48.73 -24.53 19.70
C ALA A 483 49.99 -25.40 19.93
N LYS A 484 50.61 -25.22 21.10
CA LYS A 484 51.77 -26.03 21.54
C LYS A 484 51.46 -27.52 21.55
N PHE A 485 50.21 -27.85 21.89
CA PHE A 485 49.70 -29.20 22.10
C PHE A 485 48.46 -29.46 21.25
N GLU A 486 48.15 -30.74 21.06
CA GLU A 486 46.83 -31.19 20.60
C GLU A 486 45.76 -30.82 21.64
N VAL A 487 44.52 -30.60 21.21
CA VAL A 487 43.41 -30.27 22.12
C VAL A 487 43.15 -31.43 23.08
N THR A 488 43.07 -31.13 24.37
CA THR A 488 42.80 -32.12 25.42
C THR A 488 41.31 -32.43 25.57
N THR A 489 41.02 -33.55 26.21
CA THR A 489 39.65 -33.98 26.50
C THR A 489 38.92 -32.98 27.40
N ASP A 490 39.58 -32.40 28.40
CA ASP A 490 38.95 -31.42 29.29
C ASP A 490 38.62 -30.12 28.56
N GLU A 491 39.53 -29.64 27.71
CA GLU A 491 39.29 -28.43 26.92
C GLU A 491 38.11 -28.62 25.94
N PHE A 492 38.03 -29.77 25.28
CA PHE A 492 36.92 -30.03 24.38
C PHE A 492 35.60 -30.25 25.13
N ALA A 493 35.63 -30.81 26.35
CA ALA A 493 34.45 -30.90 27.21
C ALA A 493 33.96 -29.52 27.71
N GLU A 494 34.88 -28.60 28.02
CA GLU A 494 34.57 -27.19 28.30
C GLU A 494 33.82 -26.58 27.12
N PHE A 495 34.33 -26.79 25.91
CA PHE A 495 33.66 -26.35 24.67
C PHE A 495 32.27 -26.97 24.51
N LEU A 496 32.09 -28.29 24.66
CA LEU A 496 30.78 -28.92 24.50
C LEU A 496 29.74 -28.35 25.47
N THR A 497 30.17 -28.07 26.72
CA THR A 497 29.33 -27.40 27.73
C THR A 497 28.97 -25.99 27.29
N ALA A 498 29.96 -25.19 26.88
CA ALA A 498 29.74 -23.81 26.45
C ALA A 498 28.94 -23.69 25.14
N TYR A 499 29.06 -24.69 24.26
CA TYR A 499 28.33 -24.79 23.00
C TYR A 499 26.85 -25.16 23.23
N GLY A 500 26.49 -25.64 24.42
CA GLY A 500 25.14 -26.11 24.73
C GLY A 500 24.82 -27.49 24.15
N ALA A 501 25.83 -28.31 23.85
CA ALA A 501 25.62 -29.69 23.41
C ALA A 501 24.98 -30.51 24.54
N THR A 502 24.08 -31.42 24.21
CA THR A 502 23.39 -32.30 25.17
C THR A 502 23.66 -33.77 24.84
N GLY A 503 23.42 -34.66 25.80
CA GLY A 503 23.59 -36.11 25.60
C GLY A 503 22.81 -36.68 24.41
N ASP A 504 21.64 -36.10 24.12
CA ASP A 504 20.76 -36.53 23.02
C ASP A 504 20.96 -35.72 21.74
N ASN A 505 21.68 -34.60 21.81
CA ASN A 505 21.97 -33.73 20.67
C ASN A 505 23.32 -33.03 20.84
N PHE A 506 24.36 -33.61 20.24
CA PHE A 506 25.72 -33.07 20.15
C PHE A 506 26.06 -32.67 18.71
N ASN A 507 25.06 -32.18 17.97
CA ASN A 507 25.26 -31.64 16.64
C ASN A 507 25.52 -30.13 16.67
N THR A 508 26.13 -29.64 15.60
CA THR A 508 26.24 -28.21 15.31
C THR A 508 24.86 -27.56 15.22
N HIS A 509 24.80 -26.30 15.62
CA HIS A 509 23.57 -25.50 15.60
C HIS A 509 23.02 -25.34 14.18
N ILE A 510 21.70 -25.14 14.07
CA ILE A 510 21.02 -24.96 12.77
C ILE A 510 21.52 -23.73 11.99
N ASN A 511 22.09 -22.75 12.69
CA ASN A 511 22.64 -21.53 12.11
C ASN A 511 24.16 -21.60 11.89
N SER A 512 24.80 -22.77 12.07
CA SER A 512 26.23 -22.92 11.80
C SER A 512 26.53 -23.03 10.31
N ASP A 513 27.82 -22.89 9.94
CA ASP A 513 28.29 -23.09 8.56
C ASP A 513 28.01 -24.51 8.05
N PHE A 514 27.83 -25.45 8.98
CA PHE A 514 27.56 -26.86 8.70
C PHE A 514 26.46 -27.38 9.62
N PRO A 515 25.17 -27.08 9.35
CA PRO A 515 24.10 -27.35 10.30
C PRO A 515 23.85 -28.85 10.47
N ASN A 516 23.47 -29.24 11.69
CA ASN A 516 23.11 -30.61 12.06
C ASN A 516 24.19 -31.66 11.77
N LYS A 517 25.47 -31.29 11.95
CA LYS A 517 26.61 -32.21 11.85
C LYS A 517 27.13 -32.56 13.25
N PRO A 518 27.53 -33.82 13.51
CA PRO A 518 27.96 -34.21 14.85
C PRO A 518 29.27 -33.53 15.25
N LEU A 519 29.39 -33.06 16.50
CA LEU A 519 30.64 -32.53 17.07
C LEU A 519 31.60 -33.67 17.47
N ILE A 520 31.04 -34.75 18.01
CA ILE A 520 31.75 -35.96 18.44
C ILE A 520 31.11 -37.21 17.80
N VAL A 521 31.86 -38.31 17.71
CA VAL A 521 31.36 -39.55 17.08
C VAL A 521 30.40 -40.31 17.98
N TYR A 522 29.25 -40.72 17.42
CA TYR A 522 28.26 -41.58 18.07
C TYR A 522 28.35 -43.03 17.55
N ASN A 523 28.65 -43.96 18.45
CA ASN A 523 28.59 -45.42 18.27
C ASN A 523 27.38 -46.09 19.00
N PRO A 524 26.28 -46.41 18.30
CA PRO A 524 25.09 -47.00 18.90
C PRO A 524 25.32 -48.38 19.55
N ASP A 525 26.33 -49.14 19.11
CA ASP A 525 26.56 -50.52 19.53
C ASP A 525 27.30 -50.64 20.88
N THR A 526 27.90 -49.54 21.37
CA THR A 526 28.67 -49.52 22.63
C THR A 526 28.17 -48.51 23.67
N ASN A 527 27.03 -47.85 23.44
CA ASN A 527 26.55 -46.69 24.20
C ASN A 527 27.61 -45.53 24.25
N PRO A 528 27.55 -44.55 23.33
CA PRO A 528 28.79 -44.03 22.75
C PRO A 528 29.45 -42.78 23.31
N VAL A 529 28.85 -42.11 24.28
CA VAL A 529 29.45 -40.86 24.74
C VAL A 529 30.72 -41.10 25.59
N GLN A 530 30.89 -42.31 26.16
CA GLN A 530 31.82 -42.59 27.26
C GLN A 530 33.30 -42.89 26.95
N ALA A 531 33.76 -42.97 25.69
CA ALA A 531 35.17 -43.34 25.46
C ALA A 531 36.16 -42.19 25.75
N SER A 532 35.75 -40.94 25.51
CA SER A 532 36.52 -39.73 25.88
C SER A 532 35.73 -38.78 26.79
N PHE A 533 34.41 -38.70 26.66
CA PHE A 533 33.61 -37.66 27.30
C PHE A 533 32.52 -38.23 28.21
N GLN A 534 32.04 -37.44 29.16
CA GLN A 534 30.93 -37.81 30.01
C GLN A 534 29.95 -36.64 30.09
N TYR A 535 28.69 -36.91 29.74
CA TYR A 535 27.61 -35.94 29.86
C TYR A 535 26.89 -36.11 31.21
N HIS A 536 26.67 -34.98 31.89
CA HIS A 536 26.01 -34.89 33.20
C HIS A 536 24.63 -34.25 33.03
N ALA A 537 23.60 -35.07 32.85
CA ALA A 537 22.25 -34.61 32.51
C ALA A 537 21.62 -33.63 33.53
N VAL A 538 22.01 -33.72 34.81
CA VAL A 538 21.46 -32.84 35.87
C VAL A 538 21.99 -31.42 35.75
N SER A 539 23.27 -31.26 35.46
CA SER A 539 23.93 -29.95 35.33
C SER A 539 23.96 -29.45 33.88
N ASN A 540 23.56 -30.28 32.92
CA ASN A 540 23.72 -30.02 31.48
C ASN A 540 25.17 -29.65 31.12
N THR A 541 26.12 -30.42 31.66
CA THR A 541 27.56 -30.18 31.45
C THR A 541 28.27 -31.42 30.94
N TRP A 542 29.44 -31.19 30.35
CA TRP A 542 30.35 -32.22 29.87
C TRP A 542 31.63 -32.21 30.71
N SER A 543 32.19 -33.40 30.94
CA SER A 543 33.54 -33.58 31.50
C SER A 543 34.31 -34.61 30.68
N ALA A 544 35.62 -34.72 30.93
CA ALA A 544 36.36 -35.90 30.51
C ALA A 544 35.77 -37.16 31.18
N ALA A 545 35.75 -38.27 30.43
CA ALA A 545 35.44 -39.59 30.99
C ALA A 545 36.54 -40.07 31.92
N GLU A 546 36.24 -41.09 32.73
CA GLU A 546 37.20 -41.67 33.69
C GLU A 546 38.53 -42.05 32.98
N GLY A 547 39.65 -41.59 33.53
CA GLY A 547 40.99 -41.85 33.00
C GLY A 547 41.36 -41.07 31.73
N ARG A 548 40.51 -40.14 31.26
CA ARG A 548 40.74 -39.33 30.04
C ARG A 548 41.10 -37.87 30.32
N SER A 549 40.94 -37.40 31.56
CA SER A 549 41.37 -36.06 31.96
C SER A 549 42.88 -35.87 31.74
N GLY A 550 43.26 -34.72 31.19
CA GLY A 550 44.59 -34.31 30.74
C GLY A 550 45.06 -34.95 29.44
N LYS A 551 44.35 -35.94 28.90
CA LYS A 551 44.76 -36.68 27.69
C LYS A 551 44.22 -36.02 26.42
N ALA A 552 44.93 -36.22 25.31
CA ALA A 552 44.48 -35.72 24.01
C ALA A 552 43.07 -36.21 23.66
N ALA A 553 42.27 -35.31 23.11
CA ALA A 553 40.88 -35.58 22.71
C ALA A 553 40.85 -36.51 21.49
N GLY A 554 40.07 -37.57 21.59
CA GLY A 554 39.79 -38.51 20.52
C GLY A 554 38.30 -38.53 20.17
N PHE A 555 37.92 -39.20 19.08
CA PHE A 555 36.54 -39.23 18.55
C PHE A 555 36.00 -37.85 18.14
N ILE A 556 36.87 -36.94 17.74
CA ILE A 556 36.46 -35.61 17.31
C ILE A 556 36.14 -35.62 15.83
N SER A 557 34.91 -35.27 15.47
CA SER A 557 34.53 -35.09 14.07
C SER A 557 35.27 -33.87 13.49
N TRP A 558 35.36 -33.78 12.17
CA TRP A 558 35.94 -32.58 11.55
C TRP A 558 35.11 -31.33 11.91
N TYR A 559 33.78 -31.49 11.99
CA TYR A 559 32.87 -30.40 12.35
C TYR A 559 33.05 -29.96 13.80
N GLY A 560 33.26 -30.89 14.73
CA GLY A 560 33.59 -30.57 16.12
C GLY A 560 34.93 -29.84 16.24
N ALA A 561 35.95 -30.28 15.51
CA ALA A 561 37.23 -29.58 15.44
C ALA A 561 37.07 -28.16 14.87
N TYR A 562 36.22 -27.99 13.86
CA TYR A 562 35.96 -26.71 13.21
C TYR A 562 35.28 -25.74 14.15
N GLU A 563 34.18 -26.15 14.77
CA GLU A 563 33.42 -25.33 15.71
C GLU A 563 34.23 -25.03 16.99
N TYR A 564 35.04 -25.98 17.48
CA TYR A 564 35.94 -25.71 18.60
C TYR A 564 37.00 -24.68 18.23
N ALA A 565 37.65 -24.84 17.08
CA ALA A 565 38.69 -23.91 16.66
C ALA A 565 38.10 -22.50 16.47
N LYS A 566 36.89 -22.44 15.90
CA LYS A 566 36.10 -21.22 15.74
C LYS A 566 35.69 -20.61 17.10
N TRP A 567 35.25 -21.42 18.07
CA TRP A 567 34.98 -21.01 19.46
C TRP A 567 36.24 -20.54 20.21
N ARG A 568 37.43 -21.02 19.83
CA ARG A 568 38.72 -20.50 20.27
C ARG A 568 39.24 -19.37 19.38
N GLY A 569 38.45 -18.82 18.46
CA GLY A 569 38.84 -17.70 17.60
C GLY A 569 40.01 -17.98 16.69
N GLY A 570 40.13 -19.25 16.30
CA GLY A 570 41.07 -19.73 15.31
C GLY A 570 40.37 -20.60 14.29
N MET A 571 41.15 -21.46 13.66
CA MET A 571 40.64 -22.42 12.70
C MET A 571 41.51 -23.69 12.73
N ILE A 572 41.04 -24.74 12.06
CA ILE A 572 41.85 -25.96 11.85
C ILE A 572 42.99 -25.60 10.87
N PRO A 573 44.24 -26.04 11.10
CA PRO A 573 45.37 -25.69 10.23
C PRO A 573 45.22 -26.19 8.80
N PRO A 574 45.37 -25.33 7.77
CA PRO A 574 45.65 -25.78 6.42
C PRO A 574 46.96 -26.56 6.41
N ALA A 575 47.08 -27.51 5.49
CA ALA A 575 48.18 -28.43 5.33
C ALA A 575 49.55 -27.71 5.27
N ALA A 576 49.61 -26.56 4.60
CA ALA A 576 50.84 -25.77 4.47
C ALA A 576 51.32 -25.22 5.81
N TYR A 577 50.40 -24.67 6.62
CA TYR A 577 50.69 -24.17 7.95
C TYR A 577 51.04 -25.30 8.90
N TRP A 578 50.28 -26.40 8.86
CA TRP A 578 50.54 -27.58 9.68
C TRP A 578 51.92 -28.16 9.41
N GLU A 579 52.24 -28.43 8.14
CA GLU A 579 53.52 -29.06 7.77
C GLU A 579 54.71 -28.13 8.03
N TYR A 580 54.57 -26.83 7.76
CA TYR A 580 55.61 -25.84 8.08
C TYR A 580 55.90 -25.80 9.58
N ALA A 581 54.88 -25.81 10.44
CA ALA A 581 55.05 -25.92 11.88
C ALA A 581 55.69 -27.26 12.29
N ALA A 582 55.24 -28.37 11.70
CA ALA A 582 55.70 -29.72 12.02
C ALA A 582 57.18 -29.95 11.70
N ILE A 583 57.71 -29.33 10.64
CA ILE A 583 59.12 -29.45 10.29
C ILE A 583 60.04 -28.56 11.14
N GLY A 584 59.50 -27.69 12.00
CA GLY A 584 60.28 -26.72 12.77
C GLY A 584 60.39 -25.32 12.13
N GLY A 585 59.56 -25.02 11.13
CA GLY A 585 59.50 -23.71 10.46
C GLY A 585 60.85 -23.23 9.94
N GLY A 586 61.16 -21.94 10.16
CA GLY A 586 62.45 -21.35 9.80
C GLY A 586 63.65 -21.89 10.59
N SER A 587 63.39 -22.66 11.66
CA SER A 587 64.39 -23.29 12.52
C SER A 587 64.56 -24.79 12.24
N SER A 588 63.97 -25.29 11.14
CA SER A 588 63.99 -26.71 10.80
C SER A 588 65.40 -27.30 10.70
N SER A 589 65.65 -28.41 11.39
CA SER A 589 66.87 -29.22 11.26
C SER A 589 66.74 -30.34 10.23
N GLY A 590 65.63 -30.39 9.47
CA GLY A 590 65.40 -31.40 8.42
C GLY A 590 65.14 -32.82 8.93
N PHE A 591 64.60 -32.95 10.14
CA PHE A 591 64.28 -34.25 10.74
C PHE A 591 63.12 -34.98 10.04
N LYS A 592 63.12 -36.31 10.15
CA LYS A 592 62.05 -37.19 9.62
C LYS A 592 60.72 -37.04 10.37
N TYR A 593 60.81 -36.85 11.68
CA TYR A 593 59.70 -36.63 12.61
C TYR A 593 59.85 -35.24 13.21
N SER A 594 58.79 -34.70 13.81
CA SER A 594 58.84 -33.36 14.39
C SER A 594 59.82 -33.31 15.57
N GLY A 595 61.01 -32.71 15.40
CA GLY A 595 62.02 -32.55 16.45
C GLY A 595 63.09 -33.66 16.58
N SER A 596 62.99 -34.78 15.85
CA SER A 596 64.01 -35.86 15.89
C SER A 596 63.94 -36.82 14.68
N ASN A 597 65.04 -37.52 14.41
CA ASN A 597 65.03 -38.68 13.50
C ASN A 597 64.62 -39.99 14.20
N ASN A 598 64.48 -39.98 15.52
CA ASN A 598 64.05 -41.10 16.34
C ASN A 598 62.61 -40.85 16.83
N VAL A 599 61.64 -41.61 16.31
CA VAL A 599 60.22 -41.41 16.62
C VAL A 599 59.90 -41.56 18.10
N LEU A 600 60.64 -42.42 18.83
CA LEU A 600 60.34 -42.70 20.25
C LEU A 600 60.64 -41.50 21.17
N GLU A 601 61.46 -40.55 20.71
CA GLU A 601 61.76 -39.30 21.43
C GLU A 601 60.63 -38.29 21.32
N VAL A 602 59.92 -38.28 20.21
CA VAL A 602 59.03 -37.16 19.81
C VAL A 602 57.58 -37.56 19.61
N GLY A 603 57.27 -38.86 19.60
CA GLY A 603 55.94 -39.35 19.33
C GLY A 603 55.53 -40.57 20.14
N TRP A 604 54.22 -40.67 20.34
CA TRP A 604 53.56 -41.85 20.89
C TRP A 604 53.11 -42.75 19.73
N THR A 605 53.59 -44.00 19.69
CA THR A 605 53.31 -45.00 18.65
C THR A 605 53.18 -46.38 19.31
N ASP A 606 52.68 -47.38 18.57
CA ASP A 606 52.55 -48.75 19.05
C ASP A 606 51.76 -48.90 20.39
N GLY A 607 50.85 -47.97 20.68
CA GLY A 607 50.08 -47.93 21.93
C GLY A 607 48.59 -48.21 21.76
N ALA A 608 47.88 -48.33 22.88
CA ALA A 608 46.46 -48.70 22.92
C ALA A 608 45.52 -47.58 23.37
N ALA A 609 46.05 -46.45 23.86
CA ALA A 609 45.26 -45.33 24.38
C ALA A 609 45.98 -44.00 24.16
N LEU A 610 45.26 -42.93 23.82
CA LEU A 610 45.85 -41.59 23.67
C LEU A 610 46.51 -41.14 24.98
N GLU A 611 47.60 -40.39 24.88
CA GLU A 611 48.34 -39.89 26.05
C GLU A 611 48.15 -38.39 26.28
N ALA A 612 48.61 -37.92 27.43
CA ALA A 612 48.70 -36.50 27.74
C ALA A 612 49.72 -35.83 26.80
N PRO A 613 49.34 -34.72 26.13
CA PRO A 613 50.27 -33.97 25.30
C PRO A 613 51.46 -33.43 26.11
N GLY A 614 52.58 -33.19 25.43
CA GLY A 614 53.75 -32.53 25.99
C GLY A 614 54.69 -33.41 26.79
N LEU A 615 54.44 -34.72 26.85
CA LEU A 615 55.30 -35.68 27.58
C LEU A 615 56.49 -36.20 26.75
N LYS A 616 56.50 -35.91 25.44
CA LYS A 616 57.61 -36.20 24.52
C LYS A 616 58.43 -34.95 24.23
N LYS A 617 59.52 -35.10 23.50
CA LYS A 617 60.37 -33.97 23.12
C LYS A 617 59.66 -33.10 22.08
N GLU A 618 59.67 -31.79 22.30
CA GLU A 618 59.22 -30.77 21.34
C GLU A 618 60.11 -30.69 20.09
N ASN A 619 59.56 -30.06 19.05
CA ASN A 619 60.32 -29.67 17.87
C ASN A 619 61.08 -28.34 18.08
N GLU A 620 61.76 -27.88 17.04
CA GLU A 620 62.62 -26.69 17.06
C GLU A 620 61.88 -25.37 17.36
N LEU A 621 60.55 -25.40 17.34
CA LEU A 621 59.68 -24.26 17.66
C LEU A 621 59.01 -24.37 19.04
N GLY A 622 59.26 -25.46 19.79
CA GLY A 622 58.59 -25.70 21.07
C GLY A 622 57.17 -26.28 20.91
N ILE A 623 56.91 -26.99 19.80
CA ILE A 623 55.62 -27.63 19.53
C ILE A 623 55.76 -29.14 19.75
N PHE A 624 54.79 -29.72 20.42
CA PHE A 624 54.80 -31.12 20.83
C PHE A 624 53.84 -31.97 20.00
N ASP A 625 54.11 -33.27 19.99
CA ASP A 625 53.22 -34.33 19.51
C ASP A 625 52.71 -34.15 18.07
N MET A 626 53.43 -33.41 17.22
CA MET A 626 53.13 -33.36 15.78
C MET A 626 53.47 -34.67 15.05
N THR A 627 53.88 -35.70 15.79
CA THR A 627 54.17 -37.06 15.30
C THR A 627 53.59 -38.05 16.30
N GLY A 628 52.67 -38.91 15.86
CA GLY A 628 52.04 -39.92 16.72
C GLY A 628 50.92 -39.33 17.59
N ASN A 629 50.59 -40.01 18.69
CA ASN A 629 49.48 -39.69 19.59
C ASN A 629 48.10 -39.65 18.91
N THR A 630 47.62 -38.51 18.41
CA THR A 630 46.39 -38.43 17.62
C THR A 630 46.66 -38.11 16.16
N TRP A 631 45.78 -38.61 15.31
CA TRP A 631 45.65 -38.02 13.98
C TRP A 631 45.07 -36.63 14.13
N GLU A 632 45.62 -35.67 13.42
CA GLU A 632 45.13 -34.29 13.46
C GLU A 632 44.40 -33.91 12.17
N TRP A 633 43.19 -33.37 12.32
CA TRP A 633 42.48 -32.74 11.21
C TRP A 633 43.25 -31.55 10.65
N ILE A 634 43.22 -31.42 9.32
CA ILE A 634 43.65 -30.23 8.59
C ILE A 634 42.49 -29.65 7.79
N ASN A 635 42.57 -28.36 7.44
CA ASN A 635 41.50 -27.63 6.76
C ASN A 635 41.48 -27.87 5.24
N GLU A 636 41.61 -29.13 4.84
CA GLU A 636 41.46 -29.58 3.47
C GLU A 636 40.52 -30.77 3.41
N THR A 637 39.75 -30.84 2.34
CA THR A 637 38.77 -31.90 2.09
C THR A 637 38.98 -32.51 0.72
N ARG A 638 38.70 -33.80 0.59
CA ARG A 638 38.62 -34.47 -0.73
C ARG A 638 37.25 -34.28 -1.35
N ASP A 639 36.22 -34.36 -0.52
CA ASP A 639 34.81 -34.27 -0.86
C ASP A 639 34.03 -33.83 0.40
N ASP A 640 32.70 -33.76 0.32
CA ASP A 640 31.82 -33.33 1.40
C ASP A 640 31.88 -34.24 2.64
N VAL A 641 32.19 -35.53 2.47
CA VAL A 641 32.23 -36.51 3.55
C VAL A 641 33.63 -36.91 4.02
N THR A 642 34.68 -36.56 3.26
CA THR A 642 36.06 -37.01 3.47
C THR A 642 37.02 -35.84 3.69
N GLY A 643 37.64 -35.81 4.87
CA GLY A 643 38.65 -34.82 5.27
C GLY A 643 40.05 -35.40 5.23
N TYR A 644 41.06 -34.52 5.23
CA TYR A 644 42.46 -34.92 5.35
C TYR A 644 42.96 -34.83 6.79
N ARG A 645 43.97 -35.66 7.10
CA ARG A 645 44.61 -35.75 8.42
C ARG A 645 46.13 -35.93 8.30
N LYS A 646 46.86 -35.48 9.33
CA LYS A 646 48.33 -35.57 9.43
C LYS A 646 48.80 -35.96 10.85
N GLY A 647 50.11 -36.20 11.00
CA GLY A 647 50.76 -36.54 12.26
C GLY A 647 50.96 -38.04 12.51
N GLY A 648 50.13 -38.90 11.92
CA GLY A 648 50.04 -40.29 12.35
C GLY A 648 49.26 -40.37 13.66
N SER A 649 49.28 -41.51 14.35
CA SER A 649 48.64 -41.62 15.66
C SER A 649 49.32 -42.71 16.47
N ILE A 650 48.89 -42.89 17.72
CA ILE A 650 49.41 -43.92 18.60
C ILE A 650 49.25 -45.36 18.07
N ASN A 651 48.32 -45.59 17.15
CA ASN A 651 48.10 -46.90 16.54
C ASN A 651 49.09 -47.23 15.42
N GLU A 652 49.86 -46.24 14.96
CA GLU A 652 50.85 -46.45 13.93
C GLU A 652 52.03 -47.24 14.49
N LYS A 653 52.57 -48.16 13.68
CA LYS A 653 53.86 -48.79 13.96
C LYS A 653 54.94 -47.71 13.90
N SER A 654 55.93 -47.78 14.78
CA SER A 654 57.08 -46.84 14.84
C SER A 654 57.83 -46.63 13.50
N ASN A 655 57.71 -47.55 12.54
CA ASN A 655 58.27 -47.42 11.19
C ASN A 655 57.27 -46.98 10.11
N SER A 656 56.04 -46.61 10.50
CA SER A 656 54.97 -46.21 9.59
C SER A 656 55.32 -44.90 8.89
N LYS A 657 55.10 -44.87 7.57
CA LYS A 657 55.24 -43.64 6.78
C LYS A 657 54.28 -42.54 7.24
N HIS A 658 53.16 -42.88 7.87
CA HIS A 658 52.15 -41.94 8.33
C HIS A 658 52.65 -40.97 9.40
N LEU A 659 53.72 -41.36 10.11
CA LEU A 659 54.37 -40.56 11.14
C LEU A 659 55.35 -39.52 10.57
N LEU A 660 55.76 -39.63 9.29
CA LEU A 660 56.69 -38.69 8.69
C LEU A 660 55.97 -37.34 8.46
N VAL A 661 56.55 -36.26 8.99
CA VAL A 661 55.92 -34.91 8.95
C VAL A 661 55.67 -34.42 7.53
N THR A 662 56.50 -34.81 6.56
CA THR A 662 56.35 -34.43 5.14
C THR A 662 55.70 -35.50 4.26
N ASN A 663 55.07 -36.53 4.83
CA ASN A 663 54.37 -37.53 4.02
C ASN A 663 53.11 -36.94 3.37
N THR A 664 52.63 -37.60 2.32
CA THR A 664 51.31 -37.33 1.71
C THR A 664 50.19 -37.40 2.73
N VAL A 665 49.17 -36.55 2.56
CA VAL A 665 47.97 -36.54 3.41
C VAL A 665 47.26 -37.90 3.43
N SER A 666 46.67 -38.24 4.56
CA SER A 666 45.78 -39.41 4.68
C SER A 666 44.33 -38.94 4.79
N THR A 667 43.36 -39.77 4.42
CA THR A 667 41.92 -39.41 4.46
C THR A 667 41.20 -40.07 5.63
N MET A 668 40.11 -39.45 6.07
CA MET A 668 39.16 -40.00 7.04
C MET A 668 37.77 -39.41 6.84
N ASN A 669 36.73 -40.16 7.23
CA ASN A 669 35.35 -39.67 7.27
C ASN A 669 35.22 -38.50 8.26
N ARG A 670 34.63 -37.38 7.83
CA ARG A 670 34.46 -36.14 8.61
C ARG A 670 33.41 -36.24 9.71
N VAL A 671 32.41 -37.09 9.51
CA VAL A 671 31.24 -37.28 10.38
C VAL A 671 31.56 -38.29 11.48
N SER A 672 32.13 -39.43 11.10
CA SER A 672 32.39 -40.56 12.00
C SER A 672 33.83 -41.06 11.88
N PRO A 673 34.84 -40.27 12.29
CA PRO A 673 36.23 -40.71 12.31
C PRO A 673 36.52 -41.80 13.36
N ASN A 674 37.75 -42.31 13.34
CA ASN A 674 38.24 -43.27 14.31
C ASN A 674 38.48 -42.60 15.67
N TRP A 675 38.57 -43.43 16.71
CA TRP A 675 38.77 -43.00 18.10
C TRP A 675 40.04 -42.15 18.33
N ASN A 676 41.08 -42.38 17.54
CA ASN A 676 42.36 -41.70 17.62
C ASN A 676 42.42 -40.43 16.77
N MET A 677 41.27 -39.85 16.43
CA MET A 677 41.16 -38.58 15.71
C MET A 677 40.97 -37.43 16.67
N GLY A 678 41.94 -36.54 16.67
CA GLY A 678 41.94 -35.26 17.37
C GLY A 678 42.28 -34.13 16.40
N PHE A 679 42.80 -33.04 16.94
CA PHE A 679 43.23 -31.87 16.19
C PHE A 679 44.00 -30.93 17.10
N ARG A 680 44.66 -29.96 16.48
CA ARG A 680 45.10 -28.73 17.12
C ARG A 680 44.49 -27.55 16.39
N TYR A 681 44.38 -26.41 17.08
CA TYR A 681 43.92 -25.17 16.46
C TYR A 681 45.10 -24.24 16.18
N PHE A 682 44.94 -23.37 15.19
CA PHE A 682 45.89 -22.31 14.88
C PHE A 682 45.14 -21.02 14.56
N ARG A 683 45.88 -19.92 14.43
CA ARG A 683 45.37 -18.61 14.04
C ARG A 683 46.35 -17.91 13.12
N ILE A 684 45.83 -17.20 12.12
CA ILE A 684 46.64 -16.23 11.40
C ILE A 684 46.81 -15.02 12.32
N LYS A 685 48.04 -14.51 12.45
CA LYS A 685 48.33 -13.29 13.22
C LYS A 685 47.64 -12.11 12.56
#